data_AF-A0A8T6LFD7-F1
#
_entry.id   AF-A0A8T6LFD7-F1
#
_cell.length_a   1.000
_cell.length_b   1.000
_cell.length_c   1.000
_cell.angle_alpha   90.00
_cell.angle_beta   90.00
_cell.angle_gamma   90.00
#
_symmetry.space_group_name_H-M   'P 1'
#
loop_
_entity.id
_entity.type
_entity.pdbx_description
1 polymer ?
#
loop_
_entity_poly.entity_id
_entity_poly.type
_entity_poly.pdbx_seq_one_letter_code
_entity_poly.pdbx_strand_id
1 'polypeptide(L)'
;MILGKEGGKLEKTCIDQNCGLSLISKEAFERLVFHLIQEFQLERHPNLESRFDNQPIEFPIQWKEYKEIEPYQLIFCMETSLFAWIQGVLLKYAVDMGLVGTSLFEQQHVPGQKVSAEFDRLANIFPKCSLNGGLYSWWWQKDSCLASDVWNLVKTPLLFSEIKNLDGGSVSDLYMAYFPPELRKSLGEFYTDRRIVEYILDWVGYNPEQNFNVEKPLFLQNLIDPACGAGAFLISALERYFQNFLIHHKWVSDGISDLVEHNRIVGIDINPFACALSRLGYFASLIPYLARAKLEQGRLPLIKHLPIVQADSLIDRHEEIRDKSYDCVVGNPPYVRIQRLNTNGSKQSYLRSFNSAVGRFDLYSLFIERGLQLLKPNGKLGYITSNKFMTTNAGRGIREVISKGATISHLFDLSDTKVFGAAVLPCVIVLENCKSGNETFPFGLLREINYDKNYRDVKDVFAHFQFHTSKDFYQEQINLSPKLSRKASFELRVIQSIQPRENGDCWHFLSPAEKRVIAGIEANQPILLGEVAEITAGLKTTADSVFIHPMTKTFIEKNKLEKNLVYPFIQASNIERWEVQWTGTKEKSDTYVLYPHSVKNDRVVAANLDDYPCVSTYLKLHYEKLSKRQYLIEAGRKWYEIWVHQKPEIFQRPFKIVTPDIKTRNTFALDTQGYMSGASCFAVIPKNQTRRESYYLLGLLNSELLDFYHKVKASTFIYAGRYRYWKSYLQNYPIIDCHLNESKLEDIWQGVKPLISDVCNLRIHNGILACGLIPVPIPSEICTTSIFRFALQNEIVSQVEKILSSGEAELPKLETRLNDLVYHLYQLNDSLRFVVEKNLRHN
;
A
#
# COMPACT_ATOMS: atom_id res chain seq x y z
N MET A 1 -12.04 -9.62 17.79
CA MET A 1 -10.91 -10.40 18.39
C MET A 1 -11.13 -10.87 19.83
N ILE A 2 -11.98 -10.22 20.64
CA ILE A 2 -12.22 -10.67 22.03
C ILE A 2 -13.27 -11.81 22.12
N LEU A 3 -14.15 -11.95 21.13
CA LEU A 3 -15.18 -13.01 21.08
C LEU A 3 -14.68 -14.41 20.66
N GLY A 4 -13.36 -14.59 20.46
CA GLY A 4 -12.77 -15.85 19.98
C GLY A 4 -11.97 -16.64 21.02
N LYS A 5 -12.04 -16.27 22.29
CA LYS A 5 -11.23 -16.90 23.36
C LYS A 5 -11.83 -18.18 23.94
N GLU A 6 -13.09 -18.51 23.70
CA GLU A 6 -13.68 -19.76 24.17
C GLU A 6 -14.35 -20.51 23.02
N GLY A 7 -13.83 -21.70 22.73
CA GLY A 7 -14.34 -22.54 21.67
C GLY A 7 -15.66 -23.18 22.06
N GLY A 8 -16.59 -23.23 21.11
CA GLY A 8 -17.69 -24.19 21.10
C GLY A 8 -18.89 -23.79 21.96
N LYS A 9 -20.01 -23.57 21.26
CA LYS A 9 -21.35 -23.32 21.78
C LYS A 9 -21.49 -22.01 22.57
N LEU A 10 -22.11 -21.02 21.92
CA LEU A 10 -23.09 -20.19 22.61
C LEU A 10 -24.16 -21.16 23.14
N GLU A 11 -23.92 -21.73 24.33
CA GLU A 11 -25.03 -22.23 25.09
C GLU A 11 -25.94 -21.03 25.39
N LYS A 12 -27.24 -21.22 25.16
CA LYS A 12 -28.30 -20.29 25.53
C LYS A 12 -28.26 -19.85 27.02
N THR A 13 -27.37 -20.41 27.83
CA THR A 13 -27.24 -20.23 29.28
C THR A 13 -26.54 -18.94 29.72
N CYS A 14 -25.79 -18.23 28.87
CA CYS A 14 -25.28 -16.90 29.25
C CYS A 14 -26.30 -15.76 29.05
N ILE A 15 -27.39 -16.02 28.33
CA ILE A 15 -28.49 -15.05 28.16
C ILE A 15 -29.63 -15.35 29.14
N ASP A 16 -29.82 -16.62 29.50
CA ASP A 16 -30.79 -17.05 30.51
C ASP A 16 -30.08 -17.67 31.73
N GLN A 17 -29.79 -16.83 32.74
CA GLN A 17 -29.83 -17.11 34.20
C GLN A 17 -28.96 -16.11 34.97
N ASN A 18 -29.61 -15.16 35.66
CA ASN A 18 -29.20 -14.58 36.95
C ASN A 18 -27.76 -14.03 37.16
N CYS A 19 -27.03 -13.63 36.12
CA CYS A 19 -25.84 -12.76 36.25
C CYS A 19 -26.05 -11.34 35.70
N GLY A 20 -27.31 -10.91 35.56
CA GLY A 20 -27.62 -9.52 35.32
C GLY A 20 -27.50 -8.70 36.62
N LEU A 21 -27.05 -7.46 36.50
CA LEU A 21 -27.81 -6.35 37.08
C LEU A 21 -27.80 -6.16 38.59
N SER A 22 -27.12 -6.97 39.41
CA SER A 22 -27.29 -6.85 40.87
C SER A 22 -26.54 -5.69 41.55
N LEU A 23 -25.83 -4.83 40.80
CA LEU A 23 -25.16 -3.64 41.34
C LEU A 23 -25.19 -2.41 40.41
N ILE A 24 -26.11 -2.34 39.43
CA ILE A 24 -26.27 -1.14 38.60
C ILE A 24 -27.64 -0.51 38.86
N SER A 25 -27.67 0.42 39.79
CA SER A 25 -27.69 1.83 39.40
C SER A 25 -26.32 2.43 39.75
N LYS A 26 -25.77 3.38 38.99
CA LYS A 26 -25.40 4.67 39.60
C LYS A 26 -24.78 5.69 38.62
N GLU A 27 -25.53 6.63 38.07
CA GLU A 27 -26.96 6.84 38.18
C GLU A 27 -27.45 7.59 36.94
N ALA A 28 -28.41 6.92 36.26
CA ALA A 28 -28.52 6.71 34.79
C ALA A 28 -27.22 6.13 34.23
N PHE A 29 -27.14 5.15 33.24
CA PHE A 29 -25.96 4.34 32.68
C PHE A 29 -24.85 4.93 31.67
N GLU A 30 -23.79 5.59 32.10
CA GLU A 30 -24.09 6.48 33.16
C GLU A 30 -25.14 7.55 32.69
N ARG A 31 -25.03 8.82 33.07
CA ARG A 31 -25.59 9.84 32.19
C ARG A 31 -24.84 9.61 30.88
N LEU A 32 -25.56 9.10 29.90
CA LEU A 32 -25.29 7.85 29.16
C LEU A 32 -24.29 8.05 28.05
N VAL A 33 -23.05 8.19 28.46
CA VAL A 33 -22.14 9.01 27.69
C VAL A 33 -22.82 10.39 27.60
N PHE A 34 -22.98 11.05 28.75
CA PHE A 34 -23.40 12.44 28.94
C PHE A 34 -22.70 13.42 28.04
N HIS A 35 -21.50 13.22 27.47
CA HIS A 35 -20.44 12.19 27.47
C HIS A 35 -19.91 11.97 26.06
N LEU A 36 -20.85 11.65 25.17
CA LEU A 36 -20.78 11.90 23.74
C LEU A 36 -20.28 13.36 23.59
N ILE A 37 -20.68 14.20 24.58
CA ILE A 37 -20.13 15.46 25.15
C ILE A 37 -19.25 16.28 24.23
N GLN A 38 -19.86 17.40 23.85
CA GLN A 38 -19.28 18.63 23.28
C GLN A 38 -18.58 18.51 21.93
N GLU A 39 -17.99 17.38 21.61
CA GLU A 39 -17.60 16.94 20.28
C GLU A 39 -18.74 16.05 19.74
N PHE A 40 -19.26 16.19 18.55
CA PHE A 40 -18.50 16.14 17.32
C PHE A 40 -18.50 17.50 16.66
N GLN A 41 -17.31 17.99 16.34
CA GLN A 41 -17.07 19.16 15.48
C GLN A 41 -17.68 18.94 14.07
N LEU A 42 -19.00 18.92 13.99
CA LEU A 42 -19.77 19.16 12.79
C LEU A 42 -19.73 20.67 12.56
N GLU A 43 -19.47 21.06 11.31
CA GLU A 43 -19.26 22.45 10.91
C GLU A 43 -20.37 23.36 11.45
N ARG A 44 -19.92 24.44 12.11
CA ARG A 44 -20.72 25.49 12.72
C ARG A 44 -21.74 26.05 11.73
N HIS A 45 -23.01 25.66 11.85
CA HIS A 45 -24.07 26.21 11.02
C HIS A 45 -24.58 27.54 11.63
N PRO A 46 -24.64 28.66 10.87
CA PRO A 46 -24.80 30.03 11.43
C PRO A 46 -26.12 30.36 12.15
N ASN A 47 -27.13 29.47 12.15
CA ASN A 47 -28.49 29.82 12.59
C ASN A 47 -28.80 29.40 14.05
N LEU A 48 -27.82 28.88 14.80
CA LEU A 48 -28.00 28.42 16.18
C LEU A 48 -27.33 29.32 17.24
N GLU A 49 -26.72 30.44 16.83
CA GLU A 49 -25.85 31.29 17.68
C GLU A 49 -26.55 32.00 18.86
N SER A 50 -27.87 32.16 18.87
CA SER A 50 -28.49 33.15 19.77
C SER A 50 -28.90 32.67 21.17
N ARG A 51 -28.59 31.43 21.58
CA ARG A 51 -29.20 30.85 22.81
C ARG A 51 -28.29 30.33 23.91
N PHE A 52 -26.98 30.23 23.74
CA PHE A 52 -26.10 29.72 24.81
C PHE A 52 -24.77 30.44 24.82
N ASP A 53 -24.70 31.54 25.59
CA ASP A 53 -23.51 32.36 25.70
C ASP A 53 -22.88 32.27 27.10
N ASN A 54 -21.54 32.17 27.08
CA ASN A 54 -20.56 32.47 28.14
C ASN A 54 -20.36 31.48 29.31
N GLN A 55 -19.44 30.51 29.14
CA GLN A 55 -18.15 30.40 29.87
C GLN A 55 -17.22 29.34 29.22
N PRO A 56 -15.89 29.56 29.13
CA PRO A 56 -14.94 28.54 28.69
C PRO A 56 -14.67 27.54 29.83
N ILE A 57 -14.85 26.25 29.57
CA ILE A 57 -14.54 25.18 30.54
C ILE A 57 -13.16 24.60 30.19
N GLU A 58 -12.17 24.80 31.05
CA GLU A 58 -10.91 24.03 31.02
C GLU A 58 -11.16 22.58 31.45
N PHE A 59 -10.54 21.61 30.76
CA PHE A 59 -10.66 20.18 31.06
C PHE A 59 -9.60 19.72 32.09
N PRO A 60 -9.99 19.24 33.29
CA PRO A 60 -9.06 18.57 34.19
C PRO A 60 -9.50 17.12 34.41
N ILE A 61 -9.35 16.23 33.43
CA ILE A 61 -9.44 14.78 33.69
C ILE A 61 -8.28 14.07 33.03
N GLN A 62 -7.25 13.77 33.83
CA GLN A 62 -6.29 12.73 33.53
C GLN A 62 -7.01 11.38 33.56
N TRP A 63 -6.77 10.54 32.54
CA TRP A 63 -7.13 9.12 32.50
C TRP A 63 -6.58 8.39 33.75
N LYS A 64 -7.29 8.45 34.87
CA LYS A 64 -6.91 7.73 36.09
C LYS A 64 -7.34 6.27 35.95
N GLU A 65 -6.41 5.38 36.27
CA GLU A 65 -6.50 3.93 36.17
C GLU A 65 -7.84 3.38 36.70
N TYR A 66 -8.71 2.92 35.80
CA TYR A 66 -9.85 2.07 36.11
C TYR A 66 -9.33 0.67 36.43
N LYS A 67 -9.01 0.41 37.70
CA LYS A 67 -8.38 -0.85 38.13
C LYS A 67 -9.35 -2.05 38.21
N GLU A 68 -10.65 -1.87 37.99
CA GLU A 68 -11.67 -2.90 38.28
C GLU A 68 -12.61 -3.24 37.11
N ILE A 69 -12.55 -2.57 35.95
CA ILE A 69 -13.38 -2.90 34.78
C ILE A 69 -12.52 -3.55 33.71
N GLU A 70 -12.90 -4.75 33.30
CA GLU A 70 -12.22 -5.44 32.22
C GLU A 70 -12.42 -4.69 30.88
N PRO A 71 -11.38 -4.54 30.04
CA PRO A 71 -11.46 -3.76 28.80
C PRO A 71 -12.62 -4.13 27.86
N TYR A 72 -13.05 -5.39 27.86
CA TYR A 72 -14.15 -5.86 27.01
C TYR A 72 -15.52 -5.39 27.50
N GLN A 73 -15.71 -5.21 28.81
CA GLN A 73 -16.96 -4.71 29.39
C GLN A 73 -17.13 -3.23 29.01
N LEU A 74 -16.05 -2.46 29.06
CA LEU A 74 -16.06 -1.06 28.64
C LEU A 74 -16.43 -0.90 27.15
N ILE A 75 -15.82 -1.72 26.27
CA ILE A 75 -16.14 -1.71 24.83
C ILE A 75 -17.63 -2.02 24.61
N PHE A 76 -18.17 -3.07 25.27
CA PHE A 76 -19.57 -3.44 25.15
C PHE A 76 -20.53 -2.32 25.60
N CYS A 77 -20.19 -1.62 26.69
CA CYS A 77 -20.95 -0.46 27.15
C CYS A 77 -20.94 0.69 26.13
N MET A 78 -19.77 1.00 25.56
CA MET A 78 -19.63 2.03 24.52
C MET A 78 -20.40 1.68 23.24
N GLU A 79 -20.35 0.42 22.81
CA GLU A 79 -21.11 -0.08 21.66
C GLU A 79 -22.62 0.05 21.89
N THR A 80 -23.09 -0.34 23.07
CA THR A 80 -24.51 -0.27 23.45
C THR A 80 -25.02 1.18 23.49
N SER A 81 -24.24 2.11 24.05
CA SER A 81 -24.65 3.52 24.14
C SER A 81 -24.72 4.20 22.78
N LEU A 82 -23.72 3.99 21.91
CA LEU A 82 -23.74 4.50 20.55
C LEU A 82 -24.95 3.93 19.78
N PHE A 83 -25.20 2.63 19.92
CA PHE A 83 -26.33 1.96 19.29
C PHE A 83 -27.67 2.57 19.73
N ALA A 84 -27.88 2.75 21.05
CA ALA A 84 -29.09 3.37 21.59
C ALA A 84 -29.34 4.79 21.04
N TRP A 85 -28.27 5.57 20.89
CA TRP A 85 -28.35 6.93 20.36
C TRP A 85 -28.74 6.94 18.88
N ILE A 86 -28.09 6.12 18.05
CA ILE A 86 -28.42 6.01 16.62
C ILE A 86 -29.88 5.54 16.44
N GLN A 87 -30.37 4.62 17.27
CA GLN A 87 -31.77 4.20 17.23
C GLN A 87 -32.75 5.37 17.49
N GLY A 88 -32.44 6.24 18.45
CA GLY A 88 -33.26 7.44 18.69
C GLY A 88 -33.23 8.43 17.53
N VAL A 89 -32.05 8.66 16.93
CA VAL A 89 -31.89 9.51 15.73
C VAL A 89 -32.71 8.95 14.57
N LEU A 90 -32.63 7.64 14.32
CA LEU A 90 -33.38 6.98 13.25
C LEU A 90 -34.88 7.01 13.50
N LEU A 91 -35.31 6.83 14.75
CA LEU A 91 -36.72 6.95 15.11
C LEU A 91 -37.21 8.38 14.87
N LYS A 92 -36.45 9.40 15.28
CA LYS A 92 -36.80 10.81 15.00
C LYS A 92 -36.86 11.07 13.50
N TYR A 93 -35.89 10.55 12.74
CA TYR A 93 -35.87 10.70 11.30
C TYR A 93 -37.10 10.07 10.64
N ALA A 94 -37.49 8.87 11.07
CA ALA A 94 -38.69 8.20 10.58
C ALA A 94 -39.98 8.96 10.91
N VAL A 95 -40.04 9.60 12.08
CA VAL A 95 -41.17 10.47 12.48
C VAL A 95 -41.24 11.71 11.58
N ASP A 96 -40.12 12.40 11.38
CA ASP A 96 -40.06 13.61 10.55
C ASP A 96 -40.38 13.34 9.09
N MET A 97 -40.02 12.15 8.59
CA MET A 97 -40.37 11.67 7.26
C MET A 97 -41.80 11.13 7.15
N GLY A 98 -42.60 11.20 8.21
CA GLY A 98 -44.00 10.77 8.23
C GLY A 98 -44.20 9.26 8.11
N LEU A 99 -43.17 8.44 8.38
CA LEU A 99 -43.27 6.98 8.36
C LEU A 99 -44.12 6.47 9.51
N VAL A 100 -43.84 6.96 10.71
CA VAL A 100 -44.48 6.55 11.96
C VAL A 100 -44.84 7.77 12.80
N GLY A 101 -45.87 7.67 13.62
CA GLY A 101 -46.20 8.67 14.64
C GLY A 101 -45.88 8.13 16.03
N THR A 102 -45.34 8.98 16.91
CA THR A 102 -45.07 8.64 18.31
C THR A 102 -45.13 9.88 19.21
N SER A 103 -45.69 9.73 20.41
CA SER A 103 -45.71 10.79 21.43
C SER A 103 -44.42 10.89 22.25
N LEU A 104 -43.42 10.03 22.00
CA LEU A 104 -42.20 9.94 22.81
C LEU A 104 -41.34 11.22 22.79
N PHE A 105 -41.44 12.02 21.72
CA PHE A 105 -40.72 13.30 21.58
C PHE A 105 -41.53 14.50 22.09
N GLU A 106 -42.81 14.33 22.42
CA GLU A 106 -43.70 15.45 22.81
C GLU A 106 -43.62 15.77 24.31
N GLN A 107 -43.15 14.83 25.12
CA GLN A 107 -43.13 14.95 26.59
C GLN A 107 -41.72 15.26 27.09
N GLN A 108 -41.60 16.19 28.05
CA GLN A 108 -40.30 16.50 28.69
C GLN A 108 -39.71 15.30 29.43
N HIS A 109 -40.53 14.49 30.07
CA HIS A 109 -40.14 13.25 30.73
C HIS A 109 -41.09 12.13 30.31
N VAL A 110 -40.55 11.00 29.86
CA VAL A 110 -41.34 9.82 29.44
C VAL A 110 -41.08 8.67 30.40
N PRO A 111 -42.11 8.11 31.08
CA PRO A 111 -41.95 6.94 31.92
C PRO A 111 -41.44 5.73 31.13
N GLY A 112 -40.52 4.93 31.67
CA GLY A 112 -39.90 3.83 30.91
C GLY A 112 -40.87 2.72 30.50
N GLN A 113 -42.00 2.52 31.21
CA GLN A 113 -43.07 1.63 30.75
C GLN A 113 -43.66 2.10 29.40
N LYS A 114 -43.82 3.42 29.24
CA LYS A 114 -44.31 4.04 28.01
C LYS A 114 -43.26 3.96 26.89
N VAL A 115 -41.98 4.13 27.22
CA VAL A 115 -40.86 3.89 26.28
C VAL A 115 -40.91 2.46 25.77
N SER A 116 -40.93 1.48 26.69
CA SER A 116 -40.92 0.06 26.36
C SER A 116 -42.11 -0.33 25.49
N ALA A 117 -43.33 0.03 25.89
CA ALA A 117 -44.54 -0.27 25.14
C ALA A 117 -44.55 0.33 23.73
N GLU A 118 -44.02 1.55 23.59
CA GLU A 118 -43.94 2.20 22.28
C GLU A 118 -42.85 1.59 21.40
N PHE A 119 -41.68 1.26 21.95
CA PHE A 119 -40.63 0.55 21.22
C PHE A 119 -41.13 -0.83 20.78
N ASP A 120 -41.86 -1.56 21.61
CA ASP A 120 -42.50 -2.84 21.23
C ASP A 120 -43.54 -2.66 20.12
N ARG A 121 -44.35 -1.60 20.18
CA ARG A 121 -45.32 -1.27 19.12
C ARG A 121 -44.59 -0.98 17.81
N LEU A 122 -43.56 -0.14 17.85
CA LEU A 122 -42.78 0.27 16.69
C LEU A 122 -41.93 -0.88 16.13
N ALA A 123 -41.45 -1.79 16.97
CA ALA A 123 -40.71 -2.98 16.56
C ALA A 123 -41.47 -3.91 15.60
N ASN A 124 -42.81 -3.85 15.59
CA ASN A 124 -43.64 -4.57 14.62
C ASN A 124 -43.74 -3.88 13.26
N ILE A 125 -43.35 -2.60 13.19
CA ILE A 125 -43.41 -1.74 12.01
C ILE A 125 -42.03 -1.64 11.35
N PHE A 126 -40.99 -1.61 12.17
CA PHE A 126 -39.60 -1.51 11.75
C PHE A 126 -38.96 -2.90 11.61
N PRO A 127 -37.92 -3.07 10.77
CA PRO A 127 -37.12 -4.30 10.75
C PRO A 127 -36.62 -4.66 12.16
N LYS A 128 -36.52 -5.96 12.48
CA LYS A 128 -36.07 -6.42 13.81
C LYS A 128 -34.79 -5.70 14.26
N CYS A 129 -33.79 -5.61 13.40
CA CYS A 129 -32.52 -4.97 13.74
C CYS A 129 -32.55 -3.45 14.03
N SER A 130 -33.60 -2.70 13.68
CA SER A 130 -33.68 -1.25 13.95
C SER A 130 -34.22 -0.93 15.35
N LEU A 131 -35.16 -1.73 15.87
CA LEU A 131 -35.79 -1.48 17.17
C LEU A 131 -36.08 -2.75 18.00
N ASN A 132 -35.66 -3.97 17.61
CA ASN A 132 -35.86 -5.19 18.43
C ASN A 132 -34.96 -6.40 18.12
N GLY A 133 -34.24 -6.90 19.13
CA GLY A 133 -33.72 -8.27 19.13
C GLY A 133 -32.26 -8.43 18.73
N GLY A 134 -31.44 -7.40 18.97
CA GLY A 134 -29.98 -7.45 18.82
C GLY A 134 -29.26 -7.47 20.16
N LEU A 135 -27.98 -7.84 20.14
CA LEU A 135 -27.10 -7.83 21.33
C LEU A 135 -27.05 -6.48 22.05
N TYR A 136 -27.33 -5.38 21.34
CA TYR A 136 -27.21 -4.00 21.81
C TYR A 136 -28.56 -3.31 22.12
N SER A 137 -29.68 -4.03 22.03
CA SER A 137 -31.03 -3.47 22.16
C SER A 137 -31.71 -3.78 23.50
N TRP A 138 -30.96 -4.24 24.50
CA TRP A 138 -31.50 -4.74 25.78
C TRP A 138 -31.97 -3.64 26.74
N TRP A 139 -31.55 -2.39 26.51
CA TRP A 139 -31.70 -1.28 27.46
C TRP A 139 -33.15 -0.82 27.69
N TRP A 140 -34.08 -1.06 26.75
CA TRP A 140 -35.51 -0.76 26.94
C TRP A 140 -36.31 -1.96 27.46
N GLN A 141 -35.74 -3.17 27.46
CA GLN A 141 -36.43 -4.40 27.91
C GLN A 141 -36.27 -4.64 29.42
N LYS A 142 -35.32 -3.95 30.08
CA LYS A 142 -35.00 -4.12 31.50
C LYS A 142 -35.48 -2.92 32.31
N ASP A 143 -36.30 -3.19 33.34
CA ASP A 143 -36.82 -2.28 34.37
C ASP A 143 -37.30 -0.89 33.92
N SER A 144 -38.49 -0.48 34.38
CA SER A 144 -39.12 0.77 33.92
C SER A 144 -38.35 2.06 34.23
N CYS A 145 -37.31 2.03 35.07
CA CYS A 145 -36.44 3.17 35.34
C CYS A 145 -35.34 3.35 34.28
N LEU A 146 -34.60 2.29 33.91
CA LEU A 146 -33.48 2.40 32.97
C LEU A 146 -33.94 2.85 31.58
N ALA A 147 -35.04 2.28 31.08
CA ALA A 147 -35.63 2.69 29.81
C ALA A 147 -36.04 4.17 29.80
N SER A 148 -36.51 4.69 30.94
CA SER A 148 -36.82 6.10 31.13
C SER A 148 -35.57 6.96 31.01
N ASP A 149 -34.52 6.62 31.77
CA ASP A 149 -33.30 7.42 31.86
C ASP A 149 -32.54 7.49 30.53
N VAL A 150 -32.36 6.33 29.88
CA VAL A 150 -31.69 6.22 28.57
C VAL A 150 -32.45 7.01 27.51
N TRP A 151 -33.78 6.82 27.42
CA TRP A 151 -34.58 7.50 26.42
C TRP A 151 -34.61 9.02 26.63
N ASN A 152 -34.77 9.47 27.86
CA ASN A 152 -34.79 10.90 28.17
C ASN A 152 -33.45 11.56 27.78
N LEU A 153 -32.34 10.84 27.89
CA LEU A 153 -31.03 11.34 27.45
C LEU A 153 -30.90 11.38 25.93
N VAL A 154 -31.30 10.31 25.23
CA VAL A 154 -31.26 10.24 23.76
C VAL A 154 -32.18 11.27 23.11
N LYS A 155 -33.39 11.47 23.64
CA LYS A 155 -34.40 12.37 23.05
C LYS A 155 -34.06 13.84 23.22
N THR A 156 -33.37 14.22 24.30
CA THR A 156 -33.11 15.63 24.65
C THR A 156 -32.50 16.45 23.51
N PRO A 157 -31.41 16.00 22.84
CA PRO A 157 -30.86 16.72 21.68
C PRO A 157 -31.77 16.70 20.43
N LEU A 158 -32.80 15.86 20.41
CA LEU A 158 -33.69 15.65 19.26
C LEU A 158 -35.02 16.43 19.37
N LEU A 159 -35.32 17.02 20.52
CA LEU A 159 -36.61 17.69 20.79
C LEU A 159 -36.89 18.89 19.88
N PHE A 160 -35.84 19.55 19.38
CA PHE A 160 -35.94 20.80 18.60
C PHE A 160 -35.32 20.69 17.20
N SER A 161 -34.87 19.51 16.80
CA SER A 161 -34.31 19.27 15.48
C SER A 161 -35.34 18.62 14.56
N GLU A 162 -35.36 19.05 13.31
CA GLU A 162 -36.07 18.38 12.23
C GLU A 162 -35.02 17.72 11.35
N ILE A 163 -35.05 16.39 11.26
CA ILE A 163 -34.11 15.61 10.46
C ILE A 163 -34.76 15.38 9.10
N LYS A 164 -34.31 16.11 8.08
CA LYS A 164 -34.84 15.95 6.70
C LYS A 164 -34.01 14.99 5.86
N ASN A 165 -32.70 15.00 6.08
CA ASN A 165 -31.74 14.18 5.34
C ASN A 165 -30.77 13.55 6.34
N LEU A 166 -30.73 12.23 6.34
CA LEU A 166 -29.73 11.43 7.03
C LEU A 166 -29.27 10.35 6.05
N ASP A 167 -28.04 10.43 5.58
CA ASP A 167 -27.48 9.35 4.76
C ASP A 167 -26.90 8.25 5.66
N GLY A 168 -26.80 7.02 5.14
CA GLY A 168 -26.22 5.90 5.89
C GLY A 168 -24.75 6.13 6.24
N GLY A 169 -24.03 6.95 5.46
CA GLY A 169 -22.64 7.35 5.73
C GLY A 169 -22.50 8.09 7.05
N SER A 170 -23.48 8.94 7.38
CA SER A 170 -23.55 9.68 8.66
C SER A 170 -23.48 8.75 9.87
N VAL A 171 -24.08 7.55 9.80
CA VAL A 171 -24.03 6.55 10.88
C VAL A 171 -22.60 6.03 11.09
N SER A 172 -21.85 5.84 10.01
CA SER A 172 -20.45 5.42 10.08
C SER A 172 -19.53 6.55 10.54
N ASP A 173 -19.80 7.78 10.14
CA ASP A 173 -19.04 8.96 10.59
C ASP A 173 -19.19 9.16 12.10
N LEU A 174 -20.40 8.95 12.63
CA LEU A 174 -20.66 8.96 14.07
C LEU A 174 -19.83 7.92 14.82
N TYR A 175 -19.73 6.70 14.29
CA TYR A 175 -18.86 5.67 14.87
C TYR A 175 -17.39 6.08 14.85
N MET A 176 -16.91 6.58 13.71
CA MET A 176 -15.51 6.97 13.50
C MET A 176 -15.06 8.08 14.43
N ALA A 177 -15.99 8.98 14.73
CA ALA A 177 -15.77 10.09 15.62
C ALA A 177 -15.88 9.63 17.09
N TYR A 178 -16.80 8.71 17.41
CA TYR A 178 -17.01 8.19 18.76
C TYR A 178 -15.91 7.27 19.28
N PHE A 179 -15.30 6.45 18.43
CA PHE A 179 -14.21 5.56 18.85
C PHE A 179 -12.82 6.15 18.53
N PRO A 180 -11.90 6.23 19.51
CA PRO A 180 -10.54 6.69 19.26
C PRO A 180 -9.82 5.88 18.18
N PRO A 181 -8.94 6.51 17.37
CA PRO A 181 -8.19 5.81 16.31
C PRO A 181 -7.42 4.58 16.80
N GLU A 182 -6.83 4.63 17.99
CA GLU A 182 -6.08 3.53 18.60
C GLU A 182 -6.97 2.32 18.89
N LEU A 183 -8.18 2.58 19.39
CA LEU A 183 -9.17 1.56 19.70
C LEU A 183 -9.69 0.93 18.40
N ARG A 184 -10.06 1.74 17.40
CA ARG A 184 -10.47 1.26 16.06
C ARG A 184 -9.39 0.40 15.40
N LYS A 185 -8.12 0.83 15.49
CA LYS A 185 -6.97 0.08 14.98
C LYS A 185 -6.75 -1.24 15.72
N SER A 186 -7.02 -1.28 17.02
CA SER A 186 -6.94 -2.52 17.82
C SER A 186 -8.07 -3.50 17.50
N LEU A 187 -9.25 -2.98 17.12
CA LEU A 187 -10.40 -3.75 16.66
C LEU A 187 -10.22 -4.24 15.21
N GLY A 188 -9.32 -3.61 14.44
CA GLY A 188 -9.05 -3.94 13.05
C GLY A 188 -10.01 -3.29 12.06
N GLU A 189 -10.71 -2.24 12.48
CA GLU A 189 -11.80 -1.62 11.74
C GLU A 189 -11.32 -0.37 11.00
N PHE A 190 -11.28 -0.46 9.67
CA PHE A 190 -10.89 0.62 8.79
C PHE A 190 -12.06 0.96 7.87
N TYR A 191 -12.56 2.19 7.97
CA TYR A 191 -13.63 2.68 7.11
C TYR A 191 -13.09 3.04 5.71
N THR A 192 -13.88 2.75 4.68
CA THR A 192 -13.54 3.03 3.29
C THR A 192 -14.05 4.41 2.89
N ASP A 193 -13.17 5.28 2.39
CA ASP A 193 -13.55 6.61 1.89
C ASP A 193 -14.63 6.52 0.80
N ARG A 194 -15.65 7.38 0.87
CA ARG A 194 -16.78 7.36 -0.08
C ARG A 194 -16.31 7.47 -1.53
N ARG A 195 -15.25 8.23 -1.83
CA ARG A 195 -14.71 8.37 -3.19
C ARG A 195 -14.22 7.03 -3.74
N ILE A 196 -13.62 6.20 -2.88
CA ILE A 196 -13.16 4.85 -3.24
C ILE A 196 -14.35 3.92 -3.45
N VAL A 197 -15.37 4.01 -2.60
CA VAL A 197 -16.61 3.23 -2.71
C VAL A 197 -17.29 3.52 -4.05
N GLU A 198 -17.55 4.78 -4.35
CA GLU A 198 -18.19 5.18 -5.62
C GLU A 198 -17.35 4.76 -6.83
N TYR A 199 -16.03 4.96 -6.77
CA TYR A 199 -15.12 4.53 -7.83
C TYR A 199 -15.16 3.02 -8.08
N ILE A 200 -15.14 2.20 -7.03
CA ILE A 200 -15.24 0.75 -7.16
C ILE A 200 -16.60 0.35 -7.74
N LEU A 201 -17.70 0.93 -7.25
CA LEU A 201 -19.05 0.64 -7.75
C LEU A 201 -19.22 0.99 -9.23
N ASP A 202 -18.56 2.05 -9.70
CA ASP A 202 -18.51 2.40 -11.12
C ASP A 202 -17.79 1.34 -11.95
N TRP A 203 -16.61 0.90 -11.53
CA TRP A 203 -15.81 -0.06 -12.31
C TRP A 203 -16.39 -1.48 -12.33
N VAL A 204 -17.10 -1.89 -11.28
CA VAL A 204 -17.83 -3.17 -11.30
C VAL A 204 -19.13 -3.10 -12.13
N GLY A 205 -19.49 -1.91 -12.64
CA GLY A 205 -20.70 -1.73 -13.47
C GLY A 205 -21.99 -1.65 -12.65
N TYR A 206 -21.91 -1.27 -11.39
CA TYR A 206 -23.06 -0.99 -10.53
C TYR A 206 -23.34 0.52 -10.53
N ASN A 207 -23.58 1.08 -11.73
CA ASN A 207 -23.76 2.52 -11.95
C ASN A 207 -25.14 2.80 -12.59
N PRO A 208 -25.99 3.68 -12.01
CA PRO A 208 -27.34 3.93 -12.51
C PRO A 208 -27.42 4.47 -13.93
N GLU A 209 -26.47 5.32 -14.35
CA GLU A 209 -26.46 5.99 -15.66
C GLU A 209 -25.95 5.05 -16.76
N GLN A 210 -24.87 4.29 -16.48
CA GLN A 210 -24.33 3.31 -17.42
C GLN A 210 -25.34 2.21 -17.73
N ASN A 211 -26.22 1.88 -16.77
CA ASN A 211 -27.23 0.83 -16.89
C ASN A 211 -28.58 1.31 -17.44
N PHE A 212 -28.69 2.55 -17.92
CA PHE A 212 -29.95 3.10 -18.45
C PHE A 212 -30.40 2.46 -19.78
N ASN A 213 -29.46 2.14 -20.68
CA ASN A 213 -29.71 1.63 -22.04
C ASN A 213 -29.12 0.22 -22.28
N VAL A 214 -28.96 -0.59 -21.23
CA VAL A 214 -28.32 -1.92 -21.30
C VAL A 214 -29.37 -3.02 -21.13
N GLU A 215 -29.16 -4.19 -21.72
CA GLU A 215 -30.07 -5.36 -21.62
C GLU A 215 -30.40 -5.77 -20.16
N LYS A 216 -29.57 -5.37 -19.19
CA LYS A 216 -29.76 -5.66 -17.77
C LYS A 216 -29.66 -4.39 -16.89
N PRO A 217 -30.81 -3.81 -16.49
CA PRO A 217 -30.87 -2.73 -15.49
C PRO A 217 -30.21 -3.12 -14.16
N LEU A 218 -29.74 -2.12 -13.41
CA LEU A 218 -29.00 -2.31 -12.16
C LEU A 218 -29.86 -3.05 -11.12
N PHE A 219 -31.16 -2.75 -11.04
CA PHE A 219 -32.06 -3.43 -10.10
C PHE A 219 -32.23 -4.95 -10.33
N LEU A 220 -31.77 -5.49 -11.46
CA LEU A 220 -31.74 -6.94 -11.70
C LEU A 220 -30.39 -7.59 -11.33
N GLN A 221 -29.44 -6.81 -10.84
CA GLN A 221 -28.13 -7.27 -10.40
C GLN A 221 -28.15 -7.56 -8.90
N ASN A 222 -27.48 -8.64 -8.50
CA ASN A 222 -27.25 -8.94 -7.10
C ASN A 222 -25.82 -8.52 -6.72
N LEU A 223 -25.68 -7.84 -5.59
CA LEU A 223 -24.41 -7.35 -5.04
C LEU A 223 -24.17 -7.93 -3.64
N ILE A 224 -22.94 -8.32 -3.35
CA ILE A 224 -22.51 -8.73 -2.00
C ILE A 224 -21.23 -8.02 -1.55
N ASP A 225 -21.17 -7.65 -0.27
CA ASP A 225 -19.94 -7.33 0.43
C ASP A 225 -19.66 -8.38 1.52
N PRO A 226 -18.68 -9.29 1.35
CA PRO A 226 -18.41 -10.38 2.29
C PRO A 226 -17.58 -9.95 3.52
N ALA A 227 -17.18 -8.68 3.62
CA ALA A 227 -16.52 -8.08 4.78
C ALA A 227 -17.05 -6.66 4.98
N CYS A 228 -18.36 -6.54 5.17
CA CYS A 228 -19.06 -5.27 4.96
C CYS A 228 -18.75 -4.20 5.99
N GLY A 229 -18.19 -4.55 7.15
CA GLY A 229 -17.95 -3.61 8.23
C GLY A 229 -19.22 -2.84 8.59
N ALA A 230 -19.12 -1.52 8.68
CA ALA A 230 -20.26 -0.62 8.89
C ALA A 230 -21.16 -0.40 7.64
N GLY A 231 -20.89 -1.07 6.52
CA GLY A 231 -21.77 -1.13 5.36
C GLY A 231 -21.57 -0.04 4.31
N ALA A 232 -20.40 0.60 4.23
CA ALA A 232 -20.14 1.70 3.29
C ALA A 232 -20.54 1.38 1.84
N PHE A 233 -20.15 0.20 1.35
CA PHE A 233 -20.54 -0.27 0.01
C PHE A 233 -22.04 -0.55 -0.12
N LEU A 234 -22.65 -1.11 0.92
CA LEU A 234 -24.08 -1.45 0.91
C LEU A 234 -24.95 -0.18 0.86
N ILE A 235 -24.55 0.85 1.60
CA ILE A 235 -25.23 2.15 1.66
C ILE A 235 -25.20 2.83 0.28
N SER A 236 -24.01 2.99 -0.32
CA SER A 236 -23.88 3.56 -1.66
C SER A 236 -24.59 2.70 -2.72
N ALA A 237 -24.53 1.37 -2.61
CA ALA A 237 -25.25 0.48 -3.52
C ALA A 237 -26.78 0.63 -3.40
N LEU A 238 -27.31 0.82 -2.19
CA LEU A 238 -28.74 1.03 -1.96
C LEU A 238 -29.23 2.33 -2.59
N GLU A 239 -28.45 3.41 -2.44
CA GLU A 239 -28.74 4.71 -3.07
C GLU A 239 -28.78 4.57 -4.60
N ARG A 240 -27.77 3.93 -5.19
CA ARG A 240 -27.70 3.69 -6.64
C ARG A 240 -28.83 2.79 -7.15
N TYR A 241 -29.23 1.78 -6.37
CA TYR A 241 -30.33 0.88 -6.70
C TYR A 241 -31.64 1.64 -6.88
N PHE A 242 -32.01 2.49 -5.92
CA PHE A 242 -33.24 3.27 -6.04
C PHE A 242 -33.14 4.41 -7.04
N GLN A 243 -31.97 5.02 -7.21
CA GLN A 243 -31.75 5.97 -8.31
C GLN A 243 -32.05 5.32 -9.67
N ASN A 244 -31.64 4.08 -9.90
CA ASN A 244 -31.94 3.36 -11.13
C ASN A 244 -33.45 3.10 -11.29
N PHE A 245 -34.19 2.73 -10.23
CA PHE A 245 -35.66 2.64 -10.28
C PHE A 245 -36.32 3.96 -10.71
N LEU A 246 -35.88 5.07 -10.13
CA LEU A 246 -36.42 6.40 -10.41
C LEU A 246 -36.16 6.83 -11.85
N ILE A 247 -34.95 6.60 -12.36
CA ILE A 247 -34.57 6.91 -13.74
C ILE A 247 -35.37 6.06 -14.75
N HIS A 248 -35.71 4.81 -14.39
CA HIS A 248 -36.58 3.96 -15.21
C HIS A 248 -38.09 4.21 -15.00
N HIS A 249 -38.47 5.30 -14.32
CA HIS A 249 -39.86 5.68 -14.04
C HIS A 249 -40.69 4.58 -13.35
N LYS A 250 -40.05 3.74 -12.52
CA LYS A 250 -40.71 2.69 -11.75
C LYS A 250 -41.14 3.17 -10.36
N TRP A 251 -42.13 2.50 -9.79
CA TRP A 251 -42.58 2.75 -8.43
C TRP A 251 -41.51 2.32 -7.43
N VAL A 252 -41.27 3.15 -6.41
CA VAL A 252 -40.28 2.85 -5.36
C VAL A 252 -40.74 1.67 -4.51
N SER A 253 -42.05 1.54 -4.34
CA SER A 253 -42.65 0.42 -3.62
C SER A 253 -42.39 -0.96 -4.25
N ASP A 254 -42.33 -1.04 -5.59
CA ASP A 254 -41.89 -2.25 -6.30
C ASP A 254 -40.41 -2.54 -6.01
N GLY A 255 -39.58 -1.49 -5.99
CA GLY A 255 -38.15 -1.60 -5.68
C GLY A 255 -37.87 -2.10 -4.28
N ILE A 256 -38.65 -1.68 -3.28
CA ILE A 256 -38.55 -2.19 -1.91
C ILE A 256 -38.93 -3.67 -1.85
N SER A 257 -40.01 -4.06 -2.55
CA SER A 257 -40.47 -5.45 -2.59
C SER A 257 -39.39 -6.34 -3.22
N ASP A 258 -38.84 -5.93 -4.37
CA ASP A 258 -37.78 -6.66 -5.05
C ASP A 258 -36.49 -6.77 -4.22
N LEU A 259 -36.09 -5.68 -3.55
CA LEU A 259 -34.92 -5.62 -2.69
C LEU A 259 -35.00 -6.67 -1.57
N VAL A 260 -36.17 -6.78 -0.93
CA VAL A 260 -36.41 -7.66 0.23
C VAL A 260 -36.65 -9.11 -0.19
N GLU A 261 -37.42 -9.34 -1.25
CA GLU A 261 -37.74 -10.70 -1.71
C GLU A 261 -36.52 -11.43 -2.26
N HIS A 262 -35.63 -10.72 -2.95
CA HIS A 262 -34.48 -11.31 -3.65
C HIS A 262 -33.14 -11.11 -2.93
N ASN A 263 -33.11 -10.38 -1.80
CA ASN A 263 -31.88 -9.97 -1.11
C ASN A 263 -30.86 -9.37 -2.11
N ARG A 264 -31.25 -8.30 -2.82
CA ARG A 264 -30.43 -7.76 -3.93
C ARG A 264 -29.07 -7.23 -3.50
N ILE A 265 -28.95 -6.73 -2.27
CA ILE A 265 -27.73 -6.11 -1.73
C ILE A 265 -27.45 -6.78 -0.40
N VAL A 266 -26.37 -7.58 -0.30
CA VAL A 266 -26.09 -8.43 0.85
C VAL A 266 -24.80 -8.00 1.54
N GLY A 267 -24.80 -7.96 2.87
CA GLY A 267 -23.61 -7.72 3.68
C GLY A 267 -23.28 -8.91 4.59
N ILE A 268 -22.01 -9.27 4.70
CA ILE A 268 -21.55 -10.26 5.68
C ILE A 268 -20.37 -9.68 6.45
N ASP A 269 -20.40 -9.80 7.77
CA ASP A 269 -19.26 -9.49 8.62
C ASP A 269 -19.16 -10.46 9.80
N ILE A 270 -17.95 -10.70 10.28
CA ILE A 270 -17.72 -11.55 11.46
C ILE A 270 -17.99 -10.78 12.76
N ASN A 271 -17.85 -9.45 12.75
CA ASN A 271 -18.07 -8.61 13.91
C ASN A 271 -19.58 -8.32 14.09
N PRO A 272 -20.20 -8.75 15.21
CA PRO A 272 -21.61 -8.45 15.50
C PRO A 272 -21.90 -6.94 15.57
N PHE A 273 -20.97 -6.11 16.07
CA PHE A 273 -21.18 -4.67 16.18
C PHE A 273 -21.16 -3.99 14.82
N ALA A 274 -20.23 -4.37 13.95
CA ALA A 274 -20.17 -3.87 12.57
C ALA A 274 -21.45 -4.22 11.80
N CYS A 275 -21.93 -5.48 11.92
CA CYS A 275 -23.23 -5.89 11.37
C CYS A 275 -24.39 -5.04 11.91
N ALA A 276 -24.38 -4.73 13.20
CA ALA A 276 -25.39 -3.89 13.84
C ALA A 276 -25.38 -2.45 13.27
N LEU A 277 -24.20 -1.82 13.16
CA LEU A 277 -24.06 -0.50 12.54
C LEU A 277 -24.46 -0.50 11.06
N SER A 278 -24.05 -1.52 10.31
CA SER A 278 -24.43 -1.68 8.91
C SER A 278 -25.94 -1.77 8.73
N ARG A 279 -26.65 -2.50 9.60
CA ARG A 279 -28.12 -2.58 9.57
C ARG A 279 -28.77 -1.23 9.85
N LEU A 280 -28.24 -0.46 10.80
CA LEU A 280 -28.74 0.88 11.11
C LEU A 280 -28.50 1.85 9.95
N GLY A 281 -27.30 1.88 9.38
CA GLY A 281 -26.97 2.72 8.21
C GLY A 281 -27.78 2.35 6.96
N TYR A 282 -27.92 1.05 6.70
CA TYR A 282 -28.78 0.54 5.61
C TYR A 282 -30.24 0.98 5.80
N PHE A 283 -30.76 0.89 7.03
CA PHE A 283 -32.11 1.33 7.33
C PHE A 283 -32.28 2.84 7.20
N ALA A 284 -31.28 3.63 7.65
CA ALA A 284 -31.25 5.08 7.48
C ALA A 284 -31.43 5.48 6.01
N SER A 285 -30.63 4.89 5.12
CA SER A 285 -30.71 5.13 3.67
C SER A 285 -32.01 4.63 3.03
N LEU A 286 -32.74 3.72 3.69
CA LEU A 286 -34.02 3.18 3.20
C LEU A 286 -35.22 4.06 3.59
N ILE A 287 -35.13 4.85 4.66
CA ILE A 287 -36.23 5.68 5.20
C ILE A 287 -36.87 6.60 4.13
N PRO A 288 -36.12 7.36 3.32
CA PRO A 288 -36.72 8.21 2.27
C PRO A 288 -37.57 7.42 1.28
N TYR A 289 -37.09 6.24 0.89
CA TYR A 289 -37.77 5.38 -0.07
C TYR A 289 -39.00 4.72 0.55
N LEU A 290 -38.95 4.34 1.82
CA LEU A 290 -40.11 3.86 2.57
C LEU A 290 -41.20 4.94 2.69
N ALA A 291 -40.81 6.19 2.91
CA ALA A 291 -41.76 7.29 3.06
C ALA A 291 -42.49 7.54 1.74
N ARG A 292 -41.72 7.54 0.64
CA ARG A 292 -42.27 7.60 -0.70
C ARG A 292 -43.16 6.40 -1.04
N ALA A 293 -42.73 5.18 -0.74
CA ALA A 293 -43.54 3.98 -0.99
C ALA A 293 -44.85 3.99 -0.18
N LYS A 294 -44.84 4.54 1.04
CA LYS A 294 -46.05 4.75 1.83
C LYS A 294 -47.00 5.75 1.19
N LEU A 295 -46.48 6.83 0.59
CA LEU A 295 -47.28 7.78 -0.18
C LEU A 295 -47.84 7.13 -1.46
N GLU A 296 -47.06 6.29 -2.13
CA GLU A 296 -47.44 5.56 -3.33
C GLU A 296 -48.56 4.53 -3.08
N GLN A 297 -48.47 3.76 -1.99
CA GLN A 297 -49.38 2.63 -1.70
C GLN A 297 -50.41 2.91 -0.59
N GLY A 298 -50.33 4.05 0.09
CA GLY A 298 -51.16 4.39 1.26
C GLY A 298 -50.83 3.58 2.53
N ARG A 299 -49.84 2.69 2.50
CA ARG A 299 -49.42 1.85 3.63
C ARG A 299 -47.91 1.64 3.62
N LEU A 300 -47.32 1.38 4.79
CA LEU A 300 -45.89 1.09 4.89
C LEU A 300 -45.58 -0.31 4.32
N PRO A 301 -44.56 -0.47 3.46
CA PRO A 301 -44.07 -1.77 3.04
C PRO A 301 -43.55 -2.60 4.24
N LEU A 302 -43.85 -3.90 4.26
CA LEU A 302 -43.40 -4.79 5.32
C LEU A 302 -41.97 -5.29 5.02
N ILE A 303 -41.00 -4.93 5.86
CA ILE A 303 -39.63 -5.43 5.77
C ILE A 303 -39.38 -6.42 6.93
N LYS A 304 -39.31 -7.71 6.61
CA LYS A 304 -39.15 -8.77 7.63
C LYS A 304 -37.72 -8.87 8.16
N HIS A 305 -36.73 -8.69 7.29
CA HIS A 305 -35.31 -8.77 7.62
C HIS A 305 -34.49 -7.85 6.70
N LEU A 306 -33.31 -7.45 7.17
CA LEU A 306 -32.28 -6.84 6.33
C LEU A 306 -31.22 -7.89 5.98
N PRO A 307 -30.74 -7.97 4.73
CA PRO A 307 -29.79 -8.98 4.26
C PRO A 307 -28.35 -8.73 4.74
N ILE A 308 -28.17 -8.46 6.03
CA ILE A 308 -26.87 -8.26 6.68
C ILE A 308 -26.67 -9.36 7.72
N VAL A 309 -25.70 -10.22 7.48
CA VAL A 309 -25.51 -11.50 8.17
C VAL A 309 -24.23 -11.47 8.99
N GLN A 310 -24.32 -11.88 10.26
CA GLN A 310 -23.13 -12.12 11.06
C GLN A 310 -22.62 -13.53 10.77
N ALA A 311 -21.52 -13.66 10.04
CA ALA A 311 -20.90 -14.94 9.69
C ALA A 311 -19.42 -14.77 9.31
N ASP A 312 -18.67 -15.87 9.35
CA ASP A 312 -17.33 -15.91 8.75
C ASP A 312 -17.45 -16.22 7.25
N SER A 313 -17.38 -15.18 6.41
CA SER A 313 -17.53 -15.32 4.96
C SER A 313 -16.51 -16.25 4.29
N LEU A 314 -15.40 -16.60 4.96
CA LEU A 314 -14.39 -17.51 4.41
C LEU A 314 -14.73 -18.99 4.62
N ILE A 315 -15.46 -19.37 5.67
CA ILE A 315 -15.66 -20.78 6.04
C ILE A 315 -17.08 -21.15 6.45
N ASP A 316 -17.95 -20.18 6.74
CA ASP A 316 -19.32 -20.44 7.15
C ASP A 316 -20.15 -21.03 6.00
N ARG A 317 -21.21 -21.75 6.35
CA ARG A 317 -22.14 -22.44 5.44
C ARG A 317 -23.46 -21.70 5.27
N HIS A 318 -23.51 -20.41 5.62
CA HIS A 318 -24.67 -19.56 5.40
C HIS A 318 -25.11 -19.59 3.91
N GLU A 319 -26.42 -19.56 3.65
CA GLU A 319 -26.98 -19.72 2.30
C GLU A 319 -26.47 -18.64 1.31
N GLU A 320 -26.35 -17.40 1.77
CA GLU A 320 -25.79 -16.27 0.99
C GLU A 320 -24.31 -16.50 0.60
N ILE A 321 -23.58 -17.39 1.28
CA ILE A 321 -22.18 -17.72 0.96
C ILE A 321 -22.09 -18.99 0.12
N ARG A 322 -22.88 -20.01 0.46
CA ARG A 322 -22.72 -21.37 -0.08
C ARG A 322 -23.54 -21.61 -1.34
N ASP A 323 -24.76 -21.07 -1.38
CA ASP A 323 -25.79 -21.50 -2.33
C ASP A 323 -26.14 -20.41 -3.36
N LYS A 324 -25.54 -19.22 -3.26
CA LYS A 324 -25.79 -18.08 -4.14
C LYS A 324 -24.54 -17.59 -4.86
N SER A 325 -24.79 -16.90 -5.97
CA SER A 325 -23.77 -16.18 -6.73
C SER A 325 -24.28 -14.79 -7.09
N TYR A 326 -23.35 -13.85 -7.27
CA TYR A 326 -23.61 -12.42 -7.39
C TYR A 326 -23.07 -11.86 -8.70
N ASP A 327 -23.72 -10.82 -9.19
CA ASP A 327 -23.25 -10.07 -10.35
C ASP A 327 -22.06 -9.18 -9.96
N CYS A 328 -22.12 -8.59 -8.75
CA CYS A 328 -21.08 -7.75 -8.19
C CYS A 328 -20.63 -8.24 -6.82
N VAL A 329 -19.32 -8.31 -6.59
CA VAL A 329 -18.72 -8.53 -5.27
C VAL A 329 -17.84 -7.32 -4.93
N VAL A 330 -18.12 -6.62 -3.85
CA VAL A 330 -17.39 -5.39 -3.48
C VAL A 330 -16.92 -5.45 -2.03
N GLY A 331 -15.99 -4.58 -1.63
CA GLY A 331 -15.56 -4.55 -0.23
C GLY A 331 -14.15 -4.05 0.03
N ASN A 332 -13.82 -4.01 1.31
CA ASN A 332 -12.50 -3.70 1.85
C ASN A 332 -12.05 -4.83 2.79
N PRO A 333 -11.47 -5.92 2.26
CA PRO A 333 -11.11 -7.08 3.06
C PRO A 333 -10.07 -6.78 4.17
N PRO A 334 -9.99 -7.58 5.25
CA PRO A 334 -9.09 -7.33 6.37
C PRO A 334 -7.58 -7.51 6.06
N TYR A 335 -6.75 -6.60 6.58
CA TYR A 335 -5.30 -6.50 6.30
C TYR A 335 -4.50 -7.21 7.41
N VAL A 336 -4.83 -8.48 7.66
CA VAL A 336 -4.29 -9.25 8.79
C VAL A 336 -3.34 -10.34 8.29
N ARG A 337 -2.12 -10.30 8.82
CA ARG A 337 -1.11 -11.34 8.62
C ARG A 337 -1.52 -12.66 9.26
N ILE A 338 -1.37 -13.78 8.56
CA ILE A 338 -1.71 -15.12 9.07
C ILE A 338 -0.98 -15.50 10.37
N GLN A 339 0.18 -14.90 10.67
CA GLN A 339 0.91 -15.14 11.92
C GLN A 339 0.23 -14.52 13.15
N ARG A 340 -0.66 -13.54 12.96
CA ARG A 340 -1.43 -12.92 14.04
C ARG A 340 -2.73 -13.65 14.34
N LEU A 341 -3.12 -14.63 13.51
CA LEU A 341 -4.29 -15.45 13.76
C LEU A 341 -3.92 -16.58 14.72
N ASN A 342 -4.69 -16.68 15.81
CA ASN A 342 -4.52 -17.74 16.81
C ASN A 342 -4.68 -19.13 16.18
N THR A 343 -3.99 -20.11 16.76
CA THR A 343 -3.96 -21.52 16.34
C THR A 343 -5.26 -22.29 16.58
N ASN A 344 -6.37 -21.62 16.92
CA ASN A 344 -7.64 -22.19 17.39
C ASN A 344 -8.49 -22.85 16.27
N GLY A 345 -7.88 -23.41 15.23
CA GLY A 345 -8.56 -24.17 14.17
C GLY A 345 -8.82 -23.42 12.85
N SER A 346 -9.21 -22.14 12.88
CA SER A 346 -9.57 -21.39 11.65
C SER A 346 -8.42 -21.33 10.63
N LYS A 347 -7.18 -21.21 11.10
CA LYS A 347 -5.99 -21.23 10.24
C LYS A 347 -5.84 -22.53 9.44
N GLN A 348 -6.10 -23.69 10.05
CA GLN A 348 -6.06 -24.98 9.34
C GLN A 348 -7.21 -25.10 8.35
N SER A 349 -8.40 -24.61 8.71
CA SER A 349 -9.54 -24.55 7.77
C SER A 349 -9.22 -23.70 6.54
N TYR A 350 -8.63 -22.51 6.73
CA TYR A 350 -8.23 -21.64 5.63
C TYR A 350 -7.22 -22.30 4.69
N LEU A 351 -6.18 -22.94 5.26
CA LEU A 351 -5.16 -23.66 4.49
C LEU A 351 -5.73 -24.82 3.66
N ARG A 352 -6.84 -25.43 4.09
CA ARG A 352 -7.48 -26.54 3.36
C ARG A 352 -8.49 -26.06 2.32
N SER A 353 -9.11 -24.91 2.54
CA SER A 353 -10.23 -24.42 1.73
C SER A 353 -9.82 -23.49 0.58
N PHE A 354 -8.59 -22.95 0.58
CA PHE A 354 -8.19 -21.90 -0.35
C PHE A 354 -6.85 -22.18 -1.03
N ASN A 355 -6.81 -22.05 -2.35
CA ASN A 355 -5.59 -22.19 -3.15
C ASN A 355 -4.64 -21.01 -2.97
N SER A 356 -5.17 -19.84 -2.65
CA SER A 356 -4.41 -18.62 -2.36
C SER A 356 -3.62 -18.69 -1.05
N ALA A 357 -3.91 -19.68 -0.19
CA ALA A 357 -3.31 -19.87 1.13
C ALA A 357 -1.88 -20.47 1.06
N VAL A 358 -0.97 -19.84 0.32
CA VAL A 358 0.40 -20.30 0.09
C VAL A 358 1.40 -19.55 0.98
N GLY A 359 2.16 -20.30 1.79
CA GLY A 359 3.25 -19.75 2.60
C GLY A 359 2.80 -18.73 3.64
N ARG A 360 3.42 -17.55 3.66
CA ARG A 360 3.13 -16.45 4.60
C ARG A 360 2.19 -15.43 3.92
N PHE A 361 0.91 -15.76 3.78
CA PHE A 361 -0.08 -14.89 3.14
C PHE A 361 -0.81 -13.97 4.15
N ASP A 362 -1.55 -13.01 3.61
CA ASP A 362 -2.44 -12.09 4.36
C ASP A 362 -3.91 -12.44 4.08
N LEU A 363 -4.81 -12.17 5.03
CA LEU A 363 -6.23 -12.56 4.94
C LEU A 363 -6.95 -12.05 3.69
N TYR A 364 -6.65 -10.83 3.22
CA TYR A 364 -7.27 -10.29 2.01
C TYR A 364 -7.10 -11.20 0.78
N SER A 365 -6.04 -12.03 0.74
CA SER A 365 -5.82 -12.98 -0.37
C SER A 365 -6.93 -14.04 -0.42
N LEU A 366 -7.36 -14.53 0.74
CA LEU A 366 -8.45 -15.50 0.85
C LEU A 366 -9.79 -14.86 0.46
N PHE A 367 -9.99 -13.59 0.84
CA PHE A 367 -11.19 -12.84 0.46
C PHE A 367 -11.27 -12.60 -1.04
N ILE A 368 -10.16 -12.31 -1.72
CA ILE A 368 -10.17 -12.19 -3.20
C ILE A 368 -10.58 -13.53 -3.83
N GLU A 369 -10.02 -14.65 -3.39
CA GLU A 369 -10.42 -15.98 -3.88
C GLU A 369 -11.89 -16.29 -3.57
N ARG A 370 -12.34 -16.03 -2.33
CA ARG A 370 -13.75 -16.20 -1.93
C ARG A 370 -14.68 -15.34 -2.77
N GLY A 371 -14.31 -14.08 -3.02
CA GLY A 371 -15.10 -13.18 -3.83
C GLY A 371 -15.23 -13.66 -5.27
N LEU A 372 -14.15 -14.18 -5.87
CA LEU A 372 -14.21 -14.83 -7.19
C LEU A 372 -15.13 -16.06 -7.20
N GLN A 373 -15.14 -16.87 -6.13
CA GLN A 373 -16.05 -18.01 -5.99
C GLN A 373 -17.53 -17.59 -5.86
N LEU A 374 -17.80 -16.40 -5.32
CA LEU A 374 -19.14 -15.86 -5.18
C LEU A 374 -19.67 -15.20 -6.47
N LEU A 375 -18.84 -14.99 -7.49
CA LEU A 375 -19.27 -14.36 -8.73
C LEU A 375 -20.01 -15.33 -9.65
N LYS A 376 -21.09 -14.84 -10.27
CA LYS A 376 -21.65 -15.44 -11.49
C LYS A 376 -20.62 -15.38 -12.63
N PRO A 377 -20.73 -16.20 -13.68
CA PRO A 377 -19.97 -16.01 -14.90
C PRO A 377 -20.10 -14.57 -15.43
N ASN A 378 -18.99 -13.95 -15.80
CA ASN A 378 -18.88 -12.53 -16.20
C ASN A 378 -19.28 -11.50 -15.12
N GLY A 379 -19.53 -11.93 -13.89
CA GLY A 379 -19.68 -11.02 -12.75
C GLY A 379 -18.35 -10.33 -12.43
N LYS A 380 -18.42 -9.19 -11.74
CA LYS A 380 -17.24 -8.38 -11.39
C LYS A 380 -17.02 -8.25 -9.90
N LEU A 381 -15.78 -8.45 -9.48
CA LEU A 381 -15.30 -8.18 -8.13
C LEU A 381 -14.55 -6.84 -8.14
N GLY A 382 -14.79 -5.99 -7.14
CA GLY A 382 -14.04 -4.75 -6.95
C GLY A 382 -13.65 -4.56 -5.49
N TYR A 383 -12.36 -4.68 -5.17
CA TYR A 383 -11.85 -4.54 -3.81
C TYR A 383 -10.80 -3.44 -3.69
N ILE A 384 -10.79 -2.77 -2.54
CA ILE A 384 -9.59 -2.08 -2.05
C ILE A 384 -8.80 -3.04 -1.15
N THR A 385 -7.54 -3.28 -1.51
CA THR A 385 -6.66 -4.26 -0.84
C THR A 385 -5.22 -3.75 -0.77
N SER A 386 -4.29 -4.52 -0.20
CA SER A 386 -2.88 -4.12 -0.18
C SER A 386 -2.18 -4.39 -1.51
N ASN A 387 -1.42 -3.44 -2.04
CA ASN A 387 -0.63 -3.62 -3.26
C ASN A 387 0.50 -4.67 -3.14
N LYS A 388 0.82 -5.13 -1.93
CA LYS A 388 1.93 -6.07 -1.64
C LYS A 388 1.75 -7.44 -2.27
N PHE A 389 0.51 -7.86 -2.56
CA PHE A 389 0.29 -9.15 -3.22
C PHE A 389 0.88 -9.17 -4.62
N MET A 390 1.16 -8.03 -5.24
CA MET A 390 1.73 -7.95 -6.57
C MET A 390 3.23 -8.27 -6.57
N THR A 391 3.96 -7.82 -5.55
CA THR A 391 5.44 -7.78 -5.57
C THR A 391 6.13 -8.64 -4.51
N THR A 392 5.38 -9.29 -3.62
CA THR A 392 5.94 -10.10 -2.54
C THR A 392 5.62 -11.59 -2.66
N ASN A 393 6.46 -12.45 -2.10
CA ASN A 393 6.21 -13.90 -2.06
C ASN A 393 4.93 -14.28 -1.30
N ALA A 394 4.45 -13.41 -0.40
CA ALA A 394 3.18 -13.60 0.30
C ALA A 394 1.98 -13.63 -0.65
N GLY A 395 2.06 -12.94 -1.78
CA GLY A 395 1.00 -12.88 -2.79
C GLY A 395 1.03 -13.98 -3.84
N ARG A 396 1.99 -14.91 -3.79
CA ARG A 396 2.16 -15.94 -4.84
C ARG A 396 0.86 -16.72 -5.10
N GLY A 397 0.23 -17.24 -4.04
CA GLY A 397 -0.98 -18.06 -4.16
C GLY A 397 -2.14 -17.29 -4.82
N ILE A 398 -2.38 -16.04 -4.41
CA ILE A 398 -3.47 -15.25 -5.00
C ILE A 398 -3.19 -14.83 -6.44
N ARG A 399 -1.92 -14.54 -6.79
CA ARG A 399 -1.54 -14.31 -8.20
C ARG A 399 -1.83 -15.53 -9.07
N GLU A 400 -1.52 -16.74 -8.58
CA GLU A 400 -1.86 -17.99 -9.29
C GLU A 400 -3.37 -18.18 -9.47
N VAL A 401 -4.17 -17.88 -8.45
CA VAL A 401 -5.65 -17.95 -8.52
C VAL A 401 -6.19 -16.98 -9.56
N ILE A 402 -5.77 -15.71 -9.53
CA ILE A 402 -6.26 -14.69 -10.47
C ILE A 402 -5.83 -15.03 -11.90
N SER A 403 -4.55 -15.36 -12.14
CA SER A 403 -4.04 -15.65 -13.49
C SER A 403 -4.72 -16.85 -14.16
N LYS A 404 -5.23 -17.82 -13.38
CA LYS A 404 -5.92 -19.02 -13.88
C LYS A 404 -7.43 -18.86 -14.04
N GLY A 405 -8.06 -18.05 -13.21
CA GLY A 405 -9.51 -18.04 -13.01
C GLY A 405 -10.23 -16.72 -13.32
N ALA A 406 -9.50 -15.61 -13.46
CA ALA A 406 -10.11 -14.30 -13.61
C ALA A 406 -9.38 -13.41 -14.62
N THR A 407 -10.08 -12.38 -15.07
CA THR A 407 -9.53 -11.31 -15.91
C THR A 407 -9.41 -10.04 -15.09
N ILE A 408 -8.29 -9.33 -15.18
CA ILE A 408 -8.15 -8.02 -14.55
C ILE A 408 -8.83 -7.00 -15.45
N SER A 409 -9.98 -6.47 -15.03
CA SER A 409 -10.64 -5.39 -15.77
C SER A 409 -9.99 -4.05 -15.51
N HIS A 410 -9.49 -3.84 -14.29
CA HIS A 410 -8.90 -2.58 -13.86
C HIS A 410 -8.03 -2.77 -12.60
N LEU A 411 -6.92 -2.04 -12.50
CA LEU A 411 -6.11 -1.98 -11.28
C LEU A 411 -5.54 -0.58 -11.07
N PHE A 412 -5.70 -0.03 -9.87
CA PHE A 412 -5.15 1.26 -9.48
C PHE A 412 -4.28 1.12 -8.22
N ASP A 413 -2.96 1.19 -8.39
CA ASP A 413 -1.99 1.20 -7.29
C ASP A 413 -1.85 2.62 -6.73
N LEU A 414 -2.29 2.82 -5.50
CA LEU A 414 -2.21 4.10 -4.80
C LEU A 414 -0.84 4.28 -4.11
N SER A 415 0.05 3.27 -4.13
CA SER A 415 1.39 3.31 -3.52
C SER A 415 1.41 3.88 -2.09
N ASP A 416 2.54 4.46 -1.66
CA ASP A 416 2.69 5.15 -0.36
C ASP A 416 2.12 6.56 -0.40
N THR A 417 0.96 6.74 -1.00
CA THR A 417 0.29 8.03 -1.01
C THR A 417 -0.56 8.12 0.24
N LYS A 418 -0.19 9.02 1.17
CA LYS A 418 -0.96 9.28 2.39
C LYS A 418 -2.29 10.01 2.12
N VAL A 419 -2.83 9.88 0.91
CA VAL A 419 -4.02 10.58 0.40
C VAL A 419 -5.25 10.32 1.29
N PHE A 420 -5.24 9.25 2.08
CA PHE A 420 -6.34 8.84 2.97
C PHE A 420 -5.98 8.82 4.47
N GLY A 421 -4.89 9.47 4.89
CA GLY A 421 -4.53 9.61 6.32
C GLY A 421 -4.08 8.33 7.05
N ALA A 422 -4.18 7.16 6.43
CA ALA A 422 -3.69 5.88 6.95
C ALA A 422 -2.35 5.48 6.29
N ALA A 423 -1.40 5.01 7.09
CA ALA A 423 -0.10 4.51 6.63
C ALA A 423 -0.20 3.06 6.10
N VAL A 424 -1.01 2.85 5.06
CA VAL A 424 -1.17 1.57 4.36
C VAL A 424 -0.76 1.77 2.90
N LEU A 425 -0.37 0.70 2.21
CA LEU A 425 -0.12 0.70 0.75
C LEU A 425 -1.33 0.06 0.04
N PRO A 426 -2.39 0.83 -0.26
CA PRO A 426 -3.59 0.28 -0.88
C PRO A 426 -3.48 0.23 -2.41
N CYS A 427 -4.25 -0.67 -3.01
CA CYS A 427 -4.61 -0.64 -4.41
C CYS A 427 -6.10 -1.00 -4.55
N VAL A 428 -6.74 -0.45 -5.57
CA VAL A 428 -8.04 -0.93 -6.04
C VAL A 428 -7.81 -1.96 -7.12
N ILE A 429 -8.45 -3.12 -7.02
CA ILE A 429 -8.43 -4.16 -8.04
C ILE A 429 -9.85 -4.53 -8.44
N VAL A 430 -10.10 -4.59 -9.74
CA VAL A 430 -11.36 -5.04 -10.32
C VAL A 430 -11.10 -6.24 -11.22
N LEU A 431 -11.75 -7.35 -10.88
CA LEU A 431 -11.62 -8.63 -11.55
C LEU A 431 -12.96 -9.03 -12.16
N GLU A 432 -12.93 -9.68 -13.31
CA GLU A 432 -14.09 -10.28 -13.94
C GLU A 432 -13.96 -11.81 -13.93
N ASN A 433 -15.06 -12.50 -13.59
CA ASN A 433 -15.13 -13.96 -13.58
C ASN A 433 -15.31 -14.52 -14.99
N CYS A 434 -14.31 -14.28 -15.83
CA CYS A 434 -14.21 -14.80 -17.18
C CYS A 434 -12.74 -15.08 -17.52
N LYS A 435 -12.50 -16.09 -18.36
CA LYS A 435 -11.15 -16.38 -18.88
C LYS A 435 -10.79 -15.53 -20.10
N SER A 436 -11.81 -15.05 -20.82
CA SER A 436 -11.68 -14.31 -22.07
C SER A 436 -12.12 -12.86 -21.86
N GLY A 437 -11.17 -11.93 -21.88
CA GLY A 437 -11.50 -10.50 -21.83
C GLY A 437 -10.25 -9.64 -21.89
N ASN A 438 -9.76 -9.35 -23.08
CA ASN A 438 -8.63 -8.47 -23.38
C ASN A 438 -7.24 -8.95 -22.93
N GLU A 439 -6.25 -8.85 -23.83
CA GLU A 439 -4.84 -9.00 -23.45
C GLU A 439 -4.40 -7.87 -22.50
N THR A 440 -5.05 -6.70 -22.62
CA THR A 440 -4.68 -5.47 -21.91
C THR A 440 -5.80 -4.93 -21.03
N PHE A 441 -5.43 -4.26 -19.95
CA PHE A 441 -6.34 -3.59 -19.03
C PHE A 441 -5.73 -2.26 -18.55
N PRO A 442 -6.56 -1.28 -18.14
CA PRO A 442 -6.09 -0.02 -17.58
C PRO A 442 -5.43 -0.21 -16.20
N PHE A 443 -4.15 0.12 -16.11
CA PHE A 443 -3.37 0.21 -14.88
C PHE A 443 -3.08 1.66 -14.52
N GLY A 444 -3.43 2.05 -13.30
CA GLY A 444 -3.08 3.32 -12.68
C GLY A 444 -2.01 3.16 -11.61
N LEU A 445 -1.11 4.12 -11.53
CA LEU A 445 -0.11 4.22 -10.48
C LEU A 445 -0.04 5.66 -9.99
N LEU A 446 -0.34 5.88 -8.71
CA LEU A 446 -0.23 7.17 -8.06
C LEU A 446 1.02 7.20 -7.17
N ARG A 447 1.84 8.24 -7.30
CA ARG A 447 3.11 8.39 -6.59
C ARG A 447 3.24 9.77 -5.98
N GLU A 448 3.73 9.86 -4.75
CA GLU A 448 4.09 11.16 -4.16
C GLU A 448 5.46 11.61 -4.69
N ILE A 449 5.53 12.81 -5.24
CA ILE A 449 6.73 13.42 -5.81
C ILE A 449 7.09 14.71 -5.04
N ASN A 450 8.31 15.21 -5.26
CA ASN A 450 8.68 16.53 -4.73
C ASN A 450 7.75 17.61 -5.31
N TYR A 451 7.58 18.71 -4.57
CA TYR A 451 6.76 19.83 -5.03
C TYR A 451 7.21 20.28 -6.42
N ASP A 452 6.29 20.16 -7.38
CA ASP A 452 6.44 20.66 -8.74
C ASP A 452 5.54 21.89 -8.90
N LYS A 453 6.00 22.91 -9.63
CA LYS A 453 5.20 24.09 -9.99
C LYS A 453 4.28 23.81 -11.19
N ASN A 454 4.57 22.79 -11.98
CA ASN A 454 3.80 22.39 -13.17
C ASN A 454 2.80 21.28 -12.84
N TYR A 455 1.79 21.60 -12.02
CA TYR A 455 0.76 20.65 -11.60
C TYR A 455 -0.63 21.04 -12.09
N ARG A 456 -1.52 20.04 -12.22
CA ARG A 456 -2.97 20.24 -12.33
C ARG A 456 -3.59 20.22 -10.94
N ASP A 457 -4.40 21.22 -10.64
CA ASP A 457 -5.20 21.25 -9.42
C ASP A 457 -6.37 20.28 -9.57
N VAL A 458 -6.42 19.27 -8.69
CA VAL A 458 -7.44 18.23 -8.75
C VAL A 458 -8.17 18.09 -7.42
N LYS A 459 -9.50 18.08 -7.51
CA LYS A 459 -10.38 17.80 -6.36
C LYS A 459 -10.44 16.29 -6.05
N ASP A 460 -10.38 15.46 -7.10
CA ASP A 460 -10.46 14.01 -7.01
C ASP A 460 -9.55 13.33 -8.04
N VAL A 461 -8.66 12.48 -7.54
CA VAL A 461 -7.70 11.71 -8.35
C VAL A 461 -8.38 10.54 -9.06
N PHE A 462 -9.43 9.95 -8.48
CA PHE A 462 -10.17 8.84 -9.08
C PHE A 462 -10.90 9.27 -10.34
N ALA A 463 -11.58 10.42 -10.30
CA ALA A 463 -12.22 11.02 -11.46
C ALA A 463 -11.21 11.32 -12.59
N HIS A 464 -10.01 11.79 -12.25
CA HIS A 464 -8.96 12.01 -13.24
C HIS A 464 -8.50 10.71 -13.87
N PHE A 465 -8.24 9.67 -13.08
CA PHE A 465 -7.88 8.37 -13.63
C PHE A 465 -8.95 7.85 -14.59
N GLN A 466 -10.23 7.88 -14.18
CA GLN A 466 -11.36 7.41 -14.99
C GLN A 466 -11.47 8.16 -16.33
N PHE A 467 -11.32 9.48 -16.31
CA PHE A 467 -11.33 10.31 -17.51
C PHE A 467 -10.20 9.98 -18.50
N HIS A 468 -9.01 9.64 -18.02
CA HIS A 468 -7.89 9.31 -18.91
C HIS A 468 -7.98 7.86 -19.40
N THR A 469 -8.58 6.94 -18.64
CA THR A 469 -8.86 5.58 -19.12
C THR A 469 -9.91 5.54 -20.24
N SER A 470 -10.83 6.51 -20.31
CA SER A 470 -11.89 6.53 -21.32
C SER A 470 -11.49 7.12 -22.69
N LYS A 471 -10.25 7.59 -22.85
CA LYS A 471 -9.80 8.34 -24.04
C LYS A 471 -8.87 7.56 -24.98
N ASP A 472 -8.84 6.22 -24.90
CA ASP A 472 -7.99 5.34 -25.72
C ASP A 472 -6.48 5.68 -25.69
N PHE A 473 -6.00 6.41 -24.69
CA PHE A 473 -4.59 6.78 -24.59
C PHE A 473 -3.72 5.61 -24.12
N TYR A 474 -2.59 5.43 -24.80
CA TYR A 474 -1.67 4.31 -24.56
C TYR A 474 -0.77 4.50 -23.33
N GLN A 475 -0.49 5.74 -22.93
CA GLN A 475 0.27 6.10 -21.73
C GLN A 475 0.20 7.60 -21.45
N GLU A 476 -0.21 7.97 -20.24
CA GLU A 476 -0.16 9.36 -19.75
C GLU A 476 0.47 9.45 -18.36
N GLN A 477 1.15 10.57 -18.11
CA GLN A 477 1.74 10.91 -16.83
C GLN A 477 1.38 12.35 -16.50
N ILE A 478 0.78 12.56 -15.33
CA ILE A 478 0.17 13.83 -14.95
C ILE A 478 0.62 14.19 -13.55
N ASN A 479 1.22 15.37 -13.40
CA ASN A 479 1.53 15.93 -12.09
C ASN A 479 0.29 16.64 -11.53
N LEU A 480 -0.09 16.28 -10.32
CA LEU A 480 -1.32 16.67 -9.62
C LEU A 480 -0.95 17.36 -8.31
N SER A 481 -1.73 18.35 -7.89
CA SER A 481 -1.67 18.89 -6.52
C SER A 481 -3.09 18.96 -5.95
N PRO A 482 -3.43 18.13 -4.96
CA PRO A 482 -4.72 18.21 -4.29
C PRO A 482 -4.79 19.50 -3.47
N LYS A 483 -5.88 20.26 -3.63
CA LYS A 483 -6.15 21.49 -2.85
C LYS A 483 -5.97 21.34 -1.33
N LEU A 484 -6.09 20.11 -0.79
CA LEU A 484 -6.03 19.84 0.64
C LEU A 484 -4.62 19.72 1.25
N SER A 485 -3.54 19.68 0.46
CA SER A 485 -2.18 19.66 1.01
C SER A 485 -1.22 20.56 0.25
N ARG A 486 -0.98 21.78 0.74
CA ARG A 486 0.04 22.73 0.21
C ARG A 486 1.50 22.22 0.31
N LYS A 487 1.73 20.92 0.53
CA LYS A 487 3.06 20.33 0.82
C LYS A 487 3.40 19.08 -0.02
N ALA A 488 2.50 18.56 -0.85
CA ALA A 488 2.76 17.35 -1.64
C ALA A 488 2.19 17.46 -3.06
N SER A 489 2.99 17.05 -4.05
CA SER A 489 2.57 16.86 -5.45
C SER A 489 2.52 15.36 -5.73
N PHE A 490 1.62 14.93 -6.61
CA PHE A 490 1.46 13.52 -6.99
C PHE A 490 1.66 13.34 -8.48
N GLU A 491 2.29 12.24 -8.87
CA GLU A 491 2.36 11.78 -10.24
C GLU A 491 1.33 10.68 -10.42
N LEU A 492 0.37 10.89 -11.33
CA LEU A 492 -0.53 9.86 -11.80
C LEU A 492 -0.01 9.33 -13.14
N ARG A 493 0.35 8.05 -13.16
CA ARG A 493 0.69 7.32 -14.39
C ARG A 493 -0.45 6.38 -14.77
N VAL A 494 -0.94 6.50 -15.99
CA VAL A 494 -2.00 5.66 -16.56
C VAL A 494 -1.46 4.95 -17.78
N ILE A 495 -1.53 3.63 -17.81
CA ILE A 495 -1.10 2.80 -18.93
C ILE A 495 -2.12 1.69 -19.22
N GLN A 496 -2.16 1.24 -20.47
CA GLN A 496 -2.72 -0.08 -20.79
C GLN A 496 -1.65 -1.12 -20.50
N SER A 497 -1.91 -2.06 -19.60
CA SER A 497 -0.96 -3.11 -19.21
C SER A 497 -1.48 -4.49 -19.57
N ILE A 498 -0.57 -5.44 -19.80
CA ILE A 498 -0.94 -6.82 -20.15
C ILE A 498 -1.12 -7.63 -18.87
N GLN A 499 -2.20 -8.39 -18.77
CA GLN A 499 -2.43 -9.26 -17.62
C GLN A 499 -1.33 -10.33 -17.51
N PRO A 500 -0.65 -10.46 -16.36
CA PRO A 500 0.32 -11.52 -16.13
C PRO A 500 -0.35 -12.91 -16.13
N ARG A 501 0.20 -13.82 -16.95
CA ARG A 501 -0.28 -15.22 -17.06
C ARG A 501 0.67 -16.25 -16.46
N GLU A 502 1.86 -15.82 -16.02
CA GLU A 502 2.87 -16.68 -15.41
C GLU A 502 2.46 -17.15 -14.00
N ASN A 503 2.89 -18.36 -13.62
CA ASN A 503 2.44 -19.03 -12.40
C ASN A 503 3.08 -18.45 -11.13
N GLY A 504 2.46 -17.39 -10.60
CA GLY A 504 2.76 -16.92 -9.25
C GLY A 504 3.99 -16.03 -9.13
N ASP A 505 4.62 -15.65 -10.25
CA ASP A 505 5.70 -14.66 -10.28
C ASP A 505 5.20 -13.26 -9.92
N CYS A 506 6.12 -12.40 -9.50
CA CYS A 506 5.77 -11.01 -9.16
C CYS A 506 5.21 -10.28 -10.39
N TRP A 507 4.15 -9.52 -10.16
CA TRP A 507 3.51 -8.73 -11.20
C TRP A 507 4.20 -7.38 -11.35
N HIS A 508 4.62 -7.10 -12.58
CA HIS A 508 5.13 -5.81 -13.01
C HIS A 508 4.25 -5.32 -14.16
N PHE A 509 3.50 -4.25 -13.91
CA PHE A 509 2.60 -3.70 -14.91
C PHE A 509 3.34 -2.72 -15.81
N LEU A 510 3.64 -3.23 -17.00
CA LEU A 510 4.34 -2.52 -18.07
C LEU A 510 3.36 -2.18 -19.18
N SER A 511 3.60 -1.07 -19.87
CA SER A 511 2.93 -0.79 -21.15
C SER A 511 3.45 -1.76 -22.22
N PRO A 512 2.69 -2.01 -23.31
CA PRO A 512 3.19 -2.81 -24.44
C PRO A 512 4.54 -2.30 -24.98
N ALA A 513 4.77 -0.99 -24.95
CA ALA A 513 6.03 -0.39 -25.38
C ALA A 513 7.19 -0.73 -24.43
N GLU A 514 6.98 -0.62 -23.12
CA GLU A 514 7.97 -0.96 -22.10
C GLU A 514 8.29 -2.46 -22.10
N LYS A 515 7.28 -3.31 -22.30
CA LYS A 515 7.48 -4.76 -22.43
C LYS A 515 8.37 -5.10 -23.63
N ARG A 516 8.26 -4.37 -24.75
CA ARG A 516 9.17 -4.55 -25.89
C ARG A 516 10.61 -4.14 -25.56
N VAL A 517 10.82 -3.10 -24.75
CA VAL A 517 12.17 -2.73 -24.28
C VAL A 517 12.75 -3.86 -23.42
N ILE A 518 11.99 -4.37 -22.44
CA ILE A 518 12.42 -5.48 -21.59
C ILE A 518 12.71 -6.73 -22.42
N ALA A 519 11.84 -7.10 -23.35
CA ALA A 519 12.07 -8.23 -24.25
C ALA A 519 13.31 -8.04 -25.13
N GLY A 520 13.60 -6.80 -25.57
CA GLY A 520 14.82 -6.48 -26.30
C GLY A 520 16.09 -6.66 -25.46
N ILE A 521 16.05 -6.27 -24.17
CA ILE A 521 17.13 -6.54 -23.23
C ILE A 521 17.34 -8.05 -23.08
N GLU A 522 16.26 -8.80 -22.80
CA GLU A 522 16.27 -10.25 -22.56
C GLU A 522 16.71 -11.05 -23.81
N ALA A 523 16.37 -10.60 -25.02
CA ALA A 523 16.76 -11.23 -26.28
C ALA A 523 18.28 -11.27 -26.50
N ASN A 524 19.04 -10.42 -25.82
CA ASN A 524 20.50 -10.44 -25.86
C ASN A 524 21.13 -11.47 -24.92
N GLN A 525 20.32 -12.29 -24.24
CA GLN A 525 20.74 -13.30 -23.27
C GLN A 525 21.71 -12.73 -22.22
N PRO A 526 21.32 -11.66 -21.51
CA PRO A 526 22.15 -11.08 -20.48
C PRO A 526 22.35 -12.08 -19.35
N ILE A 527 23.53 -12.03 -18.73
CA ILE A 527 23.77 -12.66 -17.45
C ILE A 527 23.30 -11.72 -16.32
N LEU A 528 23.11 -12.25 -15.12
CA LEU A 528 22.72 -11.41 -13.99
C LEU A 528 23.96 -10.74 -13.35
N LEU A 529 23.82 -9.51 -12.86
CA LEU A 529 24.91 -8.80 -12.18
C LEU A 529 25.49 -9.60 -10.99
N GLY A 530 24.65 -10.35 -10.27
CA GLY A 530 25.11 -11.25 -9.19
C GLY A 530 26.03 -12.38 -9.65
N GLU A 531 26.04 -12.70 -10.95
CA GLU A 531 26.91 -13.71 -11.55
C GLU A 531 28.30 -13.15 -11.90
N VAL A 532 28.44 -11.84 -12.12
CA VAL A 532 29.73 -11.17 -12.40
C VAL A 532 30.25 -10.30 -11.27
N ALA A 533 29.42 -9.99 -10.27
CA ALA A 533 29.83 -9.17 -9.14
C ALA A 533 29.24 -9.67 -7.81
N GLU A 534 30.05 -9.60 -6.76
CA GLU A 534 29.58 -9.74 -5.39
C GLU A 534 28.91 -8.43 -4.95
N ILE A 535 27.65 -8.53 -4.52
CA ILE A 535 26.91 -7.38 -3.97
C ILE A 535 26.83 -7.51 -2.46
N THR A 536 27.36 -6.52 -1.75
CA THR A 536 27.43 -6.49 -0.29
C THR A 536 26.83 -5.22 0.29
N ALA A 537 26.19 -5.34 1.45
CA ALA A 537 25.67 -4.18 2.19
C ALA A 537 26.80 -3.57 3.05
N GLY A 538 26.75 -2.26 3.22
CA GLY A 538 27.64 -1.54 4.13
C GLY A 538 27.46 -1.93 5.61
N LEU A 539 28.39 -1.45 6.43
CA LEU A 539 28.46 -1.71 7.86
C LEU A 539 27.21 -1.20 8.60
N LYS A 540 26.66 -2.01 9.50
CA LYS A 540 25.58 -1.59 10.42
C LYS A 540 26.12 -1.50 11.83
N THR A 541 26.44 -0.29 12.27
CA THR A 541 27.04 -0.08 13.60
C THR A 541 26.02 -0.20 14.72
N THR A 542 24.76 0.19 14.47
CA THR A 542 23.65 0.31 15.45
C THR A 542 23.92 1.25 16.62
N ALA A 543 25.02 2.02 16.55
CA ALA A 543 25.42 3.03 17.51
C ALA A 543 26.32 4.06 16.81
N ASP A 544 25.80 4.70 15.75
CA ASP A 544 26.56 5.60 14.89
C ASP A 544 27.22 6.74 15.69
N SER A 545 26.58 7.20 16.78
CA SER A 545 27.14 8.21 17.71
C SER A 545 28.35 7.75 18.54
N VAL A 546 28.86 6.55 18.32
CA VAL A 546 30.06 6.02 18.98
C VAL A 546 31.05 5.58 17.92
N PHE A 547 30.58 4.87 16.90
CA PHE A 547 31.46 4.29 15.89
C PHE A 547 31.73 5.21 14.69
N ILE A 548 30.89 6.23 14.44
CA ILE A 548 30.99 7.12 13.26
C ILE A 548 31.05 8.59 13.69
N HIS A 549 30.09 9.07 14.46
CA HIS A 549 30.12 10.41 15.05
C HIS A 549 30.66 10.26 16.48
N PRO A 550 31.91 10.60 16.80
CA PRO A 550 32.63 11.79 16.33
C PRO A 550 33.93 11.51 15.54
N MET A 551 34.05 10.37 14.87
CA MET A 551 35.30 9.88 14.25
C MET A 551 35.74 10.72 13.04
N THR A 552 36.32 11.88 13.32
CA THR A 552 37.09 12.72 12.38
C THR A 552 38.58 12.54 12.63
N LYS A 553 39.45 12.89 11.67
CA LYS A 553 40.91 12.84 11.85
C LYS A 553 41.33 13.60 13.09
N THR A 554 40.79 14.80 13.29
CA THR A 554 41.04 15.62 14.48
C THR A 554 40.65 14.90 15.77
N PHE A 555 39.49 14.24 15.80
CA PHE A 555 39.06 13.48 16.97
C PHE A 555 39.97 12.27 17.24
N ILE A 556 40.31 11.52 16.19
CA ILE A 556 41.18 10.33 16.27
C ILE A 556 42.56 10.73 16.80
N GLU A 557 43.14 11.79 16.27
CA GLU A 557 44.46 12.29 16.68
C GLU A 557 44.43 12.84 18.11
N LYS A 558 43.40 13.63 18.47
CA LYS A 558 43.24 14.17 19.83
C LYS A 558 43.12 13.08 20.89
N ASN A 559 42.39 12.00 20.59
CA ASN A 559 42.18 10.88 21.51
C ASN A 559 43.21 9.76 21.35
N LYS A 560 44.19 9.92 20.45
CA LYS A 560 45.25 8.94 20.15
C LYS A 560 44.70 7.53 19.87
N LEU A 561 43.56 7.45 19.17
CA LEU A 561 42.96 6.14 18.87
C LEU A 561 43.87 5.35 17.94
N GLU A 562 44.02 4.05 18.21
CA GLU A 562 44.85 3.15 17.42
C GLU A 562 44.29 3.02 16.00
N LYS A 563 45.09 3.47 15.01
CA LYS A 563 44.66 3.57 13.60
C LYS A 563 44.27 2.23 12.97
N ASN A 564 44.74 1.10 13.50
CA ASN A 564 44.45 -0.23 12.95
C ASN A 564 42.96 -0.63 13.04
N LEU A 565 42.21 0.03 13.93
CA LEU A 565 40.76 -0.16 14.06
C LEU A 565 39.98 0.98 13.43
N VAL A 566 40.62 1.90 12.71
CA VAL A 566 39.99 3.12 12.20
C VAL A 566 40.13 3.17 10.68
N TYR A 567 39.01 3.26 9.99
CA TYR A 567 38.96 3.18 8.54
C TYR A 567 38.25 4.40 7.94
N PRO A 568 38.74 4.97 6.82
CA PRO A 568 38.00 5.96 6.05
C PRO A 568 36.59 5.47 5.70
N PHE A 569 35.59 6.32 5.89
CA PHE A 569 34.18 5.92 5.85
C PHE A 569 33.33 6.85 4.97
N ILE A 570 32.44 6.24 4.19
CA ILE A 570 31.48 6.93 3.32
C ILE A 570 30.04 6.52 3.64
N GLN A 571 29.13 7.48 3.49
CA GLN A 571 27.69 7.30 3.58
C GLN A 571 27.03 7.66 2.25
N ALA A 572 25.72 7.45 2.14
CA ALA A 572 24.94 7.80 0.95
C ALA A 572 25.14 9.25 0.48
N SER A 573 25.40 10.16 1.41
CA SER A 573 25.64 11.59 1.14
C SER A 573 27.03 11.91 0.56
N ASN A 574 27.94 10.94 0.53
CA ASN A 574 29.27 11.04 -0.08
C ASN A 574 29.31 10.48 -1.49
N ILE A 575 28.23 9.84 -1.95
CA ILE A 575 28.18 9.18 -3.25
C ILE A 575 27.30 10.00 -4.17
N GLU A 576 27.94 10.59 -5.18
CA GLU A 576 27.26 11.13 -6.34
C GLU A 576 27.49 10.23 -7.55
N ARG A 577 26.84 10.55 -8.66
CA ARG A 577 26.98 9.74 -9.85
C ARG A 577 28.42 9.87 -10.37
N TRP A 578 29.04 8.74 -10.69
CA TRP A 578 30.43 8.58 -11.11
C TRP A 578 31.50 8.75 -10.01
N GLU A 579 31.27 9.64 -9.04
CA GLU A 579 32.30 10.08 -8.09
C GLU A 579 31.95 9.79 -6.62
N VAL A 580 32.96 9.38 -5.85
CA VAL A 580 32.92 9.34 -4.38
C VAL A 580 33.61 10.58 -3.82
N GLN A 581 32.83 11.43 -3.14
CA GLN A 581 33.33 12.63 -2.47
C GLN A 581 33.44 12.38 -0.97
N TRP A 582 34.62 11.92 -0.54
CA TRP A 582 34.88 11.66 0.89
C TRP A 582 34.87 12.95 1.73
N THR A 583 35.43 14.04 1.18
CA THR A 583 35.45 15.38 1.79
C THR A 583 34.95 16.42 0.77
N GLY A 584 33.63 16.63 0.68
CA GLY A 584 33.03 17.54 -0.31
C GLY A 584 33.15 19.04 0.04
N THR A 585 32.99 19.89 -0.98
CA THR A 585 33.23 21.37 -1.01
C THR A 585 32.32 22.27 -0.14
N LYS A 586 31.38 21.70 0.61
CA LYS A 586 30.54 22.42 1.58
C LYS A 586 30.46 21.62 2.89
N GLU A 587 31.27 22.03 3.87
CA GLU A 587 31.18 21.67 5.31
C GLU A 587 30.91 20.17 5.64
N LYS A 588 31.46 19.23 4.88
CA LYS A 588 31.45 17.80 5.26
C LYS A 588 32.83 17.39 5.73
N SER A 589 32.98 17.22 7.05
CA SER A 589 34.22 16.74 7.67
C SER A 589 34.60 15.34 7.17
N ASP A 590 35.89 15.09 7.06
CA ASP A 590 36.48 13.78 6.95
C ASP A 590 35.87 12.80 7.96
N THR A 591 35.27 11.72 7.45
CA THR A 591 34.54 10.76 8.28
C THR A 591 35.25 9.42 8.27
N TYR A 592 35.42 8.85 9.45
CA TYR A 592 35.99 7.53 9.68
C TYR A 592 35.00 6.66 10.45
N VAL A 593 35.27 5.35 10.48
CA VAL A 593 34.58 4.40 11.34
C VAL A 593 35.57 3.74 12.29
N LEU A 594 35.23 3.70 13.57
CA LEU A 594 35.87 2.82 14.53
C LEU A 594 35.29 1.42 14.36
N TYR A 595 36.11 0.50 13.88
CA TYR A 595 35.77 -0.87 13.54
C TYR A 595 36.41 -1.83 14.55
N PRO A 596 35.70 -2.23 15.62
CA PRO A 596 36.28 -2.92 16.77
C PRO A 596 36.41 -4.44 16.55
N HIS A 597 36.84 -4.83 15.35
CA HIS A 597 36.96 -6.22 14.92
C HIS A 597 38.33 -6.46 14.28
N SER A 598 38.73 -7.72 14.28
CA SER A 598 39.93 -8.25 13.63
C SER A 598 39.58 -9.45 12.77
N VAL A 599 40.44 -9.82 11.84
CA VAL A 599 40.27 -11.04 11.03
C VAL A 599 41.18 -12.14 11.59
N LYS A 600 40.62 -13.29 11.98
CA LYS A 600 41.36 -14.49 12.41
C LYS A 600 40.80 -15.70 11.67
N ASN A 601 41.67 -16.50 11.04
CA ASN A 601 41.28 -17.70 10.26
C ASN A 601 40.14 -17.41 9.27
N ASP A 602 40.27 -16.32 8.52
CA ASP A 602 39.27 -15.88 7.53
C ASP A 602 37.89 -15.53 8.10
N ARG A 603 37.78 -15.35 9.42
CA ARG A 603 36.55 -14.94 10.11
C ARG A 603 36.76 -13.61 10.81
N VAL A 604 35.73 -12.76 10.72
CA VAL A 604 35.68 -11.53 11.50
C VAL A 604 35.34 -11.90 12.94
N VAL A 605 36.19 -11.46 13.87
CA VAL A 605 36.03 -11.67 15.31
C VAL A 605 36.26 -10.35 16.05
N ALA A 606 35.64 -10.20 17.21
CA ALA A 606 35.86 -9.02 18.04
C ALA A 606 37.36 -8.81 18.33
N ALA A 607 37.84 -7.58 18.15
CA ALA A 607 39.22 -7.23 18.46
C ALA A 607 39.48 -7.43 19.96
N ASN A 608 40.68 -7.89 20.32
CA ASN A 608 41.06 -7.96 21.73
C ASN A 608 41.39 -6.55 22.23
N LEU A 609 40.57 -5.99 23.11
CA LEU A 609 40.72 -4.59 23.54
C LEU A 609 41.99 -4.34 24.37
N ASP A 610 42.62 -5.38 24.91
CA ASP A 610 43.89 -5.25 25.63
C ASP A 610 45.04 -4.84 24.69
N ASP A 611 44.92 -5.14 23.40
CA ASP A 611 45.90 -4.75 22.37
C ASP A 611 45.70 -3.29 21.91
N TYR A 612 44.61 -2.63 22.33
CA TYR A 612 44.21 -1.28 21.90
C TYR A 612 43.75 -0.42 23.09
N PRO A 613 44.66 -0.01 23.99
CA PRO A 613 44.33 0.68 25.25
C PRO A 613 43.54 2.00 25.08
N CYS A 614 43.81 2.81 24.05
CA CYS A 614 43.10 4.07 23.82
C CYS A 614 41.68 3.82 23.31
N VAL A 615 41.49 2.92 22.33
CA VAL A 615 40.17 2.46 21.87
C VAL A 615 39.40 1.77 23.00
N SER A 616 40.05 0.95 23.81
CA SER A 616 39.45 0.29 24.99
C SER A 616 38.90 1.32 25.97
N THR A 617 39.70 2.35 26.28
CA THR A 617 39.29 3.46 27.14
C THR A 617 38.09 4.19 26.54
N TYR A 618 38.15 4.54 25.25
CA TYR A 618 37.05 5.21 24.54
C TYR A 618 35.75 4.39 24.57
N LEU A 619 35.80 3.11 24.23
CA LEU A 619 34.62 2.25 24.22
C LEU A 619 34.03 2.08 25.62
N LYS A 620 34.87 1.98 26.66
CA LYS A 620 34.43 1.89 28.07
C LYS A 620 33.70 3.14 28.53
N LEU A 621 34.09 4.34 28.08
CA LEU A 621 33.34 5.58 28.33
C LEU A 621 31.91 5.51 27.76
N HIS A 622 31.67 4.67 26.75
CA HIS A 622 30.37 4.45 26.14
C HIS A 622 29.71 3.13 26.55
N TYR A 623 30.22 2.44 27.58
CA TYR A 623 29.75 1.13 28.00
C TYR A 623 28.25 1.08 28.29
N GLU A 624 27.72 2.07 29.02
CA GLU A 624 26.28 2.12 29.36
C GLU A 624 25.38 2.16 28.12
N LYS A 625 25.82 2.82 27.04
CA LYS A 625 25.08 2.89 25.79
C LYS A 625 25.19 1.59 25.00
N LEU A 626 26.41 1.05 24.89
CA LEU A 626 26.70 -0.10 24.06
C LEU A 626 26.16 -1.41 24.67
N SER A 627 26.17 -1.55 26.00
CA SER A 627 25.66 -2.71 26.75
C SER A 627 24.13 -2.87 26.70
N LYS A 628 23.39 -1.78 26.43
CA LYS A 628 21.91 -1.83 26.26
C LYS A 628 21.45 -2.55 24.99
N ARG A 629 22.37 -2.89 24.07
CA ARG A 629 22.07 -3.62 22.82
C ARG A 629 21.95 -5.13 23.09
N GLN A 630 20.91 -5.53 23.85
CA GLN A 630 20.74 -6.91 24.33
C GLN A 630 20.80 -7.97 23.22
N TYR A 631 20.26 -7.68 22.04
CA TYR A 631 20.30 -8.58 20.87
C TYR A 631 21.73 -8.97 20.42
N LEU A 632 22.77 -8.16 20.71
CA LEU A 632 24.17 -8.54 20.47
C LEU A 632 24.63 -9.59 21.48
N ILE A 633 24.31 -9.37 22.75
CA ILE A 633 24.70 -10.24 23.86
C ILE A 633 23.99 -11.60 23.72
N GLU A 634 22.71 -11.59 23.40
CA GLU A 634 21.91 -12.79 23.10
C GLU A 634 22.46 -13.57 21.90
N ALA A 635 23.06 -12.88 20.92
CA ALA A 635 23.76 -13.51 19.79
C ALA A 635 25.18 -14.00 20.14
N GLY A 636 25.58 -13.99 21.42
CA GLY A 636 26.90 -14.42 21.89
C GLY A 636 28.05 -13.46 21.57
N ARG A 637 27.74 -12.21 21.21
CA ARG A 637 28.73 -11.18 20.84
C ARG A 637 29.13 -10.31 22.03
N LYS A 638 30.34 -9.75 21.97
CA LYS A 638 30.82 -8.78 22.94
C LYS A 638 30.05 -7.46 22.82
N TRP A 639 29.84 -6.80 23.95
CA TRP A 639 29.03 -5.59 24.08
C TRP A 639 29.48 -4.42 23.20
N TYR A 640 30.74 -4.41 22.73
CA TYR A 640 31.31 -3.36 21.88
C TYR A 640 31.30 -3.70 20.38
N GLU A 641 30.81 -4.87 19.98
CA GLU A 641 30.75 -5.23 18.56
C GLU A 641 29.72 -4.38 17.79
N ILE A 642 29.91 -4.26 16.49
CA ILE A 642 28.90 -3.78 15.54
C ILE A 642 28.02 -4.93 15.04
N TRP A 643 26.79 -4.62 14.61
CA TRP A 643 25.79 -5.62 14.23
C TRP A 643 26.11 -6.32 12.91
N VAL A 644 26.24 -5.57 11.81
CA VAL A 644 26.69 -6.11 10.53
C VAL A 644 28.13 -5.66 10.31
N HIS A 645 29.05 -6.56 10.62
CA HIS A 645 30.46 -6.45 10.26
C HIS A 645 30.68 -7.04 8.86
N GLN A 646 31.74 -6.60 8.19
CA GLN A 646 32.21 -7.13 6.91
C GLN A 646 33.74 -7.22 6.97
N LYS A 647 34.37 -8.13 6.23
CA LYS A 647 35.83 -8.17 6.18
C LYS A 647 36.35 -6.82 5.62
N PRO A 648 37.29 -6.14 6.29
CA PRO A 648 37.89 -4.91 5.75
C PRO A 648 38.44 -5.09 4.35
N GLU A 649 39.04 -6.24 4.07
CA GLU A 649 39.58 -6.65 2.76
C GLU A 649 38.56 -6.58 1.62
N ILE A 650 37.27 -6.82 1.89
CA ILE A 650 36.20 -6.73 0.87
C ILE A 650 36.00 -5.27 0.44
N PHE A 651 36.10 -4.33 1.37
CA PHE A 651 35.94 -2.91 1.07
C PHE A 651 37.23 -2.25 0.57
N GLN A 652 38.39 -2.72 1.03
CA GLN A 652 39.69 -2.18 0.62
C GLN A 652 40.15 -2.63 -0.76
N ARG A 653 39.35 -3.45 -1.48
CA ARG A 653 39.69 -3.81 -2.85
C ARG A 653 39.65 -2.59 -3.76
N PRO A 654 40.67 -2.39 -4.62
CA PRO A 654 40.64 -1.33 -5.62
C PRO A 654 39.57 -1.63 -6.67
N PHE A 655 39.00 -0.58 -7.27
CA PHE A 655 38.00 -0.68 -8.34
C PHE A 655 36.64 -1.28 -7.91
N LYS A 656 36.22 -1.01 -6.68
CA LYS A 656 34.88 -1.33 -6.16
C LYS A 656 33.87 -0.26 -6.60
N ILE A 657 32.67 -0.65 -6.99
CA ILE A 657 31.59 0.30 -7.28
C ILE A 657 30.71 0.44 -6.04
N VAL A 658 30.27 1.66 -5.71
CA VAL A 658 29.39 1.94 -4.57
C VAL A 658 28.13 2.66 -5.03
N THR A 659 27.01 2.38 -4.37
CA THR A 659 25.71 3.02 -4.61
C THR A 659 24.99 3.27 -3.28
N PRO A 660 24.25 4.38 -3.13
CA PRO A 660 23.31 4.57 -2.03
C PRO A 660 22.16 3.55 -2.07
N ASP A 661 21.57 3.24 -0.91
CA ASP A 661 20.32 2.46 -0.80
C ASP A 661 19.14 3.24 -1.42
N ILE A 662 19.10 4.56 -1.28
CA ILE A 662 17.95 5.38 -1.69
C ILE A 662 18.43 6.57 -2.56
N LYS A 663 18.05 6.59 -3.84
CA LYS A 663 18.27 7.71 -4.79
C LYS A 663 17.12 7.79 -5.81
N THR A 664 17.03 8.90 -6.54
CA THR A 664 15.99 9.15 -7.57
C THR A 664 16.30 8.54 -8.93
N ARG A 665 17.58 8.22 -9.17
CA ARG A 665 18.11 7.55 -10.37
C ARG A 665 19.31 6.70 -10.02
N ASN A 666 19.69 5.78 -10.90
CA ASN A 666 20.91 4.99 -10.79
C ASN A 666 22.10 5.93 -10.50
N THR A 667 22.72 5.76 -9.34
CA THR A 667 23.80 6.61 -8.85
C THR A 667 24.92 5.72 -8.33
N PHE A 668 25.79 5.33 -9.25
CA PHE A 668 26.93 4.47 -8.97
C PHE A 668 28.22 5.26 -9.12
N ALA A 669 29.18 5.04 -8.23
CA ALA A 669 30.49 5.66 -8.26
C ALA A 669 31.58 4.62 -8.13
N LEU A 670 32.75 4.89 -8.72
CA LEU A 670 33.92 4.05 -8.51
C LEU A 670 34.68 4.51 -7.27
N ASP A 671 34.86 3.59 -6.34
CA ASP A 671 35.76 3.73 -5.22
C ASP A 671 37.12 3.09 -5.56
N THR A 672 38.11 3.95 -5.77
CA THR A 672 39.51 3.57 -5.99
C THR A 672 40.36 3.65 -4.71
N GLN A 673 39.80 4.18 -3.62
CA GLN A 673 40.52 4.45 -2.37
C GLN A 673 40.23 3.42 -1.28
N GLY A 674 39.24 2.54 -1.49
CA GLY A 674 38.94 1.42 -0.59
C GLY A 674 38.17 1.84 0.67
N TYR A 675 37.29 2.84 0.55
CA TYR A 675 36.47 3.34 1.65
C TYR A 675 35.53 2.26 2.22
N MET A 676 35.36 2.23 3.54
CA MET A 676 34.27 1.49 4.16
C MET A 676 32.95 2.23 3.97
N SER A 677 31.87 1.52 3.66
CA SER A 677 30.56 2.14 3.47
C SER A 677 29.58 1.79 4.59
N GLY A 678 28.68 2.73 4.91
CA GLY A 678 27.66 2.55 5.94
C GLY A 678 26.42 1.78 5.46
N ALA A 679 25.51 1.51 6.40
CA ALA A 679 24.25 0.80 6.18
C ALA A 679 23.36 1.38 5.07
N SER A 680 23.57 2.65 4.73
CA SER A 680 22.86 3.38 3.68
C SER A 680 23.46 3.18 2.28
N CYS A 681 24.42 2.27 2.12
CA CYS A 681 25.13 2.01 0.87
C CYS A 681 25.24 0.51 0.58
N PHE A 682 25.39 0.19 -0.70
CA PHE A 682 25.78 -1.11 -1.21
C PHE A 682 27.09 -0.98 -2.00
N ALA A 683 27.87 -2.04 -2.00
CA ALA A 683 29.05 -2.18 -2.86
C ALA A 683 28.82 -3.31 -3.87
N VAL A 684 29.20 -3.04 -5.12
CA VAL A 684 29.24 -3.97 -6.24
C VAL A 684 30.73 -4.24 -6.53
N ILE A 685 31.16 -5.47 -6.29
CA ILE A 685 32.56 -5.89 -6.30
C ILE A 685 32.73 -6.88 -7.46
N PRO A 686 33.28 -6.46 -8.62
CA PRO A 686 33.39 -7.35 -9.78
C PRO A 686 34.26 -8.57 -9.48
N LYS A 687 33.91 -9.76 -9.96
CA LYS A 687 34.61 -11.00 -9.55
C LYS A 687 36.07 -11.04 -10.00
N ASN A 688 36.40 -10.49 -11.18
CA ASN A 688 37.76 -10.50 -11.71
C ASN A 688 38.60 -9.30 -11.23
N GLN A 689 37.98 -8.32 -10.54
CA GLN A 689 38.67 -7.20 -9.90
C GLN A 689 39.60 -6.40 -10.85
N THR A 690 39.23 -6.32 -12.13
CA THR A 690 40.01 -5.56 -13.12
C THR A 690 39.44 -4.16 -13.32
N ARG A 691 40.32 -3.18 -13.54
CA ARG A 691 39.92 -1.79 -13.87
C ARG A 691 38.94 -1.73 -15.04
N ARG A 692 39.19 -2.52 -16.09
CA ARG A 692 38.36 -2.61 -17.30
C ARG A 692 36.95 -3.07 -16.99
N GLU A 693 36.80 -4.16 -16.24
CA GLU A 693 35.50 -4.69 -15.82
C GLU A 693 34.73 -3.69 -14.96
N SER A 694 35.40 -3.05 -13.98
CA SER A 694 34.75 -2.08 -13.11
C SER A 694 34.25 -0.85 -13.87
N TYR A 695 35.02 -0.33 -14.84
CA TYR A 695 34.55 0.78 -15.67
C TYR A 695 33.41 0.38 -16.59
N TYR A 696 33.49 -0.80 -17.20
CA TYR A 696 32.42 -1.31 -18.04
C TYR A 696 31.11 -1.44 -17.26
N LEU A 697 31.15 -2.11 -16.09
CA LEU A 697 29.99 -2.23 -15.21
C LEU A 697 29.50 -0.86 -14.72
N LEU A 698 30.40 0.06 -14.37
CA LEU A 698 30.02 1.41 -13.95
C LEU A 698 29.25 2.15 -15.05
N GLY A 699 29.71 2.05 -16.30
CA GLY A 699 29.04 2.62 -17.47
C GLY A 699 27.65 2.05 -17.68
N LEU A 700 27.51 0.71 -17.61
CA LEU A 700 26.22 0.05 -17.69
C LEU A 700 25.28 0.47 -16.55
N LEU A 701 25.75 0.39 -15.31
CA LEU A 701 24.95 0.67 -14.11
C LEU A 701 24.44 2.10 -14.07
N ASN A 702 25.20 3.06 -14.58
CA ASN A 702 24.77 4.45 -14.68
C ASN A 702 24.02 4.78 -15.98
N SER A 703 23.87 3.85 -16.92
CA SER A 703 23.15 4.09 -18.17
C SER A 703 21.65 4.36 -17.95
N GLU A 704 21.05 5.12 -18.87
CA GLU A 704 19.60 5.33 -18.91
C GLU A 704 18.85 4.01 -19.05
N LEU A 705 19.35 3.07 -19.85
CA LEU A 705 18.70 1.79 -20.05
C LEU A 705 18.55 1.00 -18.75
N LEU A 706 19.60 0.93 -17.92
CA LEU A 706 19.53 0.23 -16.64
C LEU A 706 18.82 1.06 -15.55
N ASP A 707 18.76 2.40 -15.66
CA ASP A 707 17.91 3.23 -14.80
C ASP A 707 16.42 2.96 -15.08
N PHE A 708 16.05 2.91 -16.35
CA PHE A 708 14.72 2.50 -16.80
C PHE A 708 14.37 1.09 -16.32
N TYR A 709 15.27 0.12 -16.53
CA TYR A 709 15.06 -1.26 -16.08
C TYR A 709 14.79 -1.32 -14.57
N HIS A 710 15.58 -0.61 -13.76
CA HIS A 710 15.36 -0.55 -12.31
C HIS A 710 13.98 0.00 -11.97
N LYS A 711 13.59 1.13 -12.57
CA LYS A 711 12.32 1.81 -12.27
C LYS A 711 11.08 0.98 -12.64
N VAL A 712 11.18 0.13 -13.67
CA VAL A 712 10.04 -0.69 -14.14
C VAL A 712 10.01 -2.10 -13.52
N LYS A 713 11.15 -2.68 -13.13
CA LYS A 713 11.22 -4.04 -12.54
C LYS A 713 11.41 -4.08 -11.03
N ALA A 714 12.06 -3.10 -10.41
CA ALA A 714 12.41 -3.20 -8.99
C ALA A 714 11.21 -2.97 -8.05
N SER A 715 10.14 -2.31 -8.51
CA SER A 715 8.95 -1.94 -7.72
C SER A 715 9.28 -1.39 -6.32
N THR A 716 10.43 -0.70 -6.20
CA THR A 716 11.02 -0.19 -4.94
C THR A 716 10.75 1.29 -4.73
N PHE A 717 9.77 1.83 -5.43
CA PHE A 717 9.38 3.21 -5.31
C PHE A 717 9.00 3.53 -3.86
N ILE A 718 9.55 4.63 -3.35
CA ILE A 718 9.21 5.23 -2.07
C ILE A 718 8.85 6.70 -2.29
N TYR A 719 8.34 7.36 -1.24
CA TYR A 719 7.96 8.77 -1.28
C TYR A 719 9.05 9.69 -1.88
N ALA A 720 8.61 10.80 -2.49
CA ALA A 720 9.44 11.85 -3.08
C ALA A 720 10.31 11.41 -4.27
N GLY A 721 9.77 10.53 -5.13
CA GLY A 721 10.43 10.16 -6.39
C GLY A 721 11.66 9.24 -6.23
N ARG A 722 11.82 8.59 -5.07
CA ARG A 722 13.03 7.81 -4.75
C ARG A 722 12.80 6.31 -4.92
N TYR A 723 13.88 5.59 -5.18
CA TYR A 723 13.89 4.14 -5.36
C TYR A 723 14.90 3.48 -4.42
N ARG A 724 14.61 2.25 -3.99
CA ARG A 724 15.55 1.43 -3.19
C ARG A 724 16.40 0.51 -4.05
N TYR A 725 17.70 0.46 -3.75
CA TYR A 725 18.71 -0.35 -4.43
C TYR A 725 19.16 -1.55 -3.59
N TRP A 726 18.21 -2.32 -3.05
CA TRP A 726 18.55 -3.51 -2.27
C TRP A 726 19.29 -4.56 -3.11
N LYS A 727 20.16 -5.32 -2.42
CA LYS A 727 20.90 -6.45 -3.00
C LYS A 727 20.05 -7.38 -3.86
N SER A 728 18.84 -7.73 -3.42
CA SER A 728 17.94 -8.62 -4.15
C SER A 728 17.52 -8.11 -5.52
N TYR A 729 17.53 -6.80 -5.75
CA TYR A 729 17.24 -6.21 -7.06
C TYR A 729 18.50 -6.02 -7.88
N LEU A 730 19.56 -5.47 -7.26
CA LEU A 730 20.85 -5.27 -7.92
C LEU A 730 21.38 -6.58 -8.51
N GLN A 731 21.26 -7.69 -7.78
CA GLN A 731 21.71 -9.00 -8.26
C GLN A 731 21.04 -9.44 -9.57
N ASN A 732 19.83 -8.96 -9.86
CA ASN A 732 19.04 -9.33 -11.03
C ASN A 732 19.15 -8.32 -12.19
N TYR A 733 20.13 -7.40 -12.14
CA TYR A 733 20.38 -6.50 -13.26
C TYR A 733 20.87 -7.31 -14.47
N PRO A 734 20.28 -7.12 -15.66
CA PRO A 734 20.72 -7.78 -16.87
C PRO A 734 21.99 -7.10 -17.36
N ILE A 735 23.09 -7.84 -17.44
CA ILE A 735 24.40 -7.38 -17.88
C ILE A 735 24.84 -8.22 -19.08
N ILE A 736 25.30 -7.57 -20.15
CA ILE A 736 26.04 -8.27 -21.19
C ILE A 736 27.46 -8.54 -20.68
N ASP A 737 27.83 -9.81 -20.57
CA ASP A 737 29.12 -10.23 -20.04
C ASP A 737 30.29 -9.65 -20.87
N CYS A 738 31.22 -8.99 -20.18
CA CYS A 738 32.45 -8.47 -20.76
C CYS A 738 33.54 -9.53 -21.00
N HIS A 739 33.32 -10.76 -20.52
CA HIS A 739 34.28 -11.87 -20.61
C HIS A 739 33.82 -13.02 -21.51
N LEU A 740 32.79 -12.82 -22.34
CA LEU A 740 32.41 -13.81 -23.37
C LEU A 740 33.67 -14.22 -24.15
N ASN A 741 34.08 -15.47 -23.93
CA ASN A 741 35.44 -15.92 -24.15
C ASN A 741 35.67 -16.25 -25.63
N GLU A 742 36.48 -15.43 -26.28
CA GLU A 742 36.97 -15.61 -27.65
C GLU A 742 38.20 -16.52 -27.64
N SER A 743 38.05 -17.82 -27.87
CA SER A 743 39.21 -18.69 -28.11
C SER A 743 39.71 -18.61 -29.57
N LYS A 744 39.70 -17.42 -30.19
CA LYS A 744 40.43 -17.05 -31.43
C LYS A 744 40.26 -15.54 -31.70
N LEU A 745 41.16 -14.76 -31.13
CA LEU A 745 41.12 -13.29 -31.10
C LEU A 745 42.15 -12.60 -32.03
N GLU A 746 43.09 -13.34 -32.61
CA GLU A 746 44.25 -12.71 -33.26
C GLU A 746 43.99 -12.31 -34.74
N ASP A 747 43.11 -13.01 -35.45
CA ASP A 747 42.82 -12.73 -36.88
C ASP A 747 41.81 -11.58 -37.08
N ILE A 748 40.99 -11.31 -36.07
CA ILE A 748 39.91 -10.30 -36.09
C ILE A 748 40.44 -8.90 -35.77
N TRP A 749 41.38 -8.80 -34.83
CA TRP A 749 42.09 -7.56 -34.51
C TRP A 749 42.87 -7.01 -35.72
N GLN A 750 43.33 -7.88 -36.62
CA GLN A 750 43.98 -7.48 -37.88
C GLN A 750 42.98 -6.95 -38.95
N GLY A 751 41.68 -7.23 -38.83
CA GLY A 751 40.61 -6.79 -39.75
C GLY A 751 39.82 -5.55 -39.33
N VAL A 752 39.79 -5.19 -38.03
CA VAL A 752 39.09 -3.99 -37.52
C VAL A 752 40.00 -2.76 -37.43
N LYS A 753 41.33 -2.99 -37.47
CA LYS A 753 42.38 -1.96 -37.52
C LYS A 753 42.17 -0.90 -38.64
N PRO A 754 41.65 -1.22 -39.84
CA PRO A 754 41.41 -0.22 -40.88
C PRO A 754 40.06 0.51 -40.77
N LEU A 755 39.05 -0.07 -40.12
CA LEU A 755 37.70 0.52 -40.08
C LEU A 755 37.49 1.52 -38.93
N ILE A 756 38.22 1.38 -37.82
CA ILE A 756 38.31 2.46 -36.81
C ILE A 756 39.18 3.61 -37.32
N SER A 757 40.14 3.34 -38.22
CA SER A 757 40.85 4.40 -38.94
C SER A 757 39.89 5.29 -39.73
N ASP A 758 38.84 4.76 -40.35
CA ASP A 758 37.90 5.57 -41.12
C ASP A 758 36.93 6.40 -40.28
N VAL A 759 36.59 5.93 -39.08
CA VAL A 759 35.82 6.75 -38.11
C VAL A 759 36.73 7.79 -37.43
N CYS A 760 38.02 7.49 -37.26
CA CYS A 760 39.04 8.46 -36.83
C CYS A 760 39.51 9.40 -37.95
N ASN A 761 39.27 9.09 -39.23
CA ASN A 761 39.61 9.94 -40.38
C ASN A 761 38.65 11.13 -40.55
N LEU A 762 37.54 11.20 -39.80
CA LEU A 762 36.82 12.46 -39.55
C LEU A 762 37.54 13.38 -38.53
N ARG A 763 38.63 12.91 -37.91
CA ARG A 763 39.52 13.70 -37.05
C ARG A 763 40.96 13.82 -37.54
N ILE A 764 41.30 13.23 -38.69
CA ILE A 764 42.60 13.43 -39.35
C ILE A 764 42.38 14.26 -40.60
N HIS A 765 42.16 15.55 -40.39
CA HIS A 765 42.48 16.56 -41.40
C HIS A 765 43.97 16.94 -41.38
N ASN A 766 44.86 16.07 -40.85
CA ASN A 766 46.31 16.29 -40.79
C ASN A 766 47.10 14.97 -40.73
N GLY A 767 47.61 14.48 -41.87
CA GLY A 767 48.93 13.83 -41.92
C GLY A 767 49.05 12.36 -42.36
N ILE A 768 49.56 12.21 -43.60
CA ILE A 768 50.59 11.24 -44.08
C ILE A 768 50.13 9.93 -44.78
N LEU A 769 50.59 9.84 -46.05
CA LEU A 769 50.67 8.71 -46.99
C LEU A 769 51.85 7.75 -46.67
N ALA A 770 51.72 6.45 -47.00
CA ALA A 770 52.61 5.74 -47.95
C ALA A 770 52.37 4.21 -48.01
N CYS A 771 52.57 3.66 -49.21
CA CYS A 771 52.77 2.25 -49.59
C CYS A 771 51.51 1.39 -49.78
N GLY A 772 51.07 1.30 -51.05
CA GLY A 772 49.97 0.45 -51.49
C GLY A 772 50.35 -0.99 -51.78
N LEU A 773 49.32 -1.84 -51.94
CA LEU A 773 49.26 -3.09 -52.70
C LEU A 773 47.77 -3.46 -52.95
N ILE A 774 47.49 -4.13 -54.07
CA ILE A 774 46.16 -4.33 -54.72
C ILE A 774 45.36 -5.50 -54.08
N PRO A 775 44.01 -5.45 -54.00
CA PRO A 775 43.18 -6.48 -53.36
C PRO A 775 42.73 -7.60 -54.31
N VAL A 776 42.50 -8.81 -53.75
CA VAL A 776 41.75 -9.92 -54.38
C VAL A 776 40.72 -10.45 -53.36
N PRO A 777 39.47 -10.78 -53.75
CA PRO A 777 38.36 -10.93 -52.82
C PRO A 777 38.22 -12.37 -52.28
N ILE A 778 37.62 -12.50 -51.09
CA ILE A 778 37.28 -13.79 -50.48
C ILE A 778 35.76 -13.83 -50.21
N PRO A 779 35.07 -14.97 -50.46
CA PRO A 779 33.64 -15.13 -50.21
C PRO A 779 33.30 -15.34 -48.72
N SER A 780 32.05 -15.03 -48.44
CA SER A 780 31.36 -14.91 -47.16
C SER A 780 31.11 -16.22 -46.41
N GLU A 781 31.27 -16.15 -45.08
CA GLU A 781 30.33 -16.56 -44.00
C GLU A 781 31.09 -17.09 -42.77
N ILE A 782 31.10 -16.31 -41.66
CA ILE A 782 31.10 -16.71 -40.23
C ILE A 782 31.27 -15.45 -39.32
N CYS A 783 30.23 -15.18 -38.50
CA CYS A 783 30.07 -14.41 -37.25
C CYS A 783 30.86 -13.10 -36.96
N THR A 784 30.24 -11.94 -37.21
CA THR A 784 30.74 -10.58 -36.87
C THR A 784 30.23 -10.00 -35.54
N THR A 785 29.18 -10.56 -34.93
CA THR A 785 28.47 -9.95 -33.79
C THR A 785 29.29 -9.95 -32.48
N SER A 786 30.14 -10.94 -32.24
CA SER A 786 31.00 -11.01 -31.03
C SER A 786 32.06 -9.90 -31.02
N ILE A 787 32.71 -9.72 -32.17
CA ILE A 787 33.73 -8.69 -32.42
C ILE A 787 33.15 -7.30 -32.19
N PHE A 788 31.96 -7.05 -32.74
CA PHE A 788 31.27 -5.77 -32.61
C PHE A 788 30.90 -5.48 -31.16
N ARG A 789 30.39 -6.48 -30.42
CA ARG A 789 30.09 -6.35 -28.98
C ARG A 789 31.36 -6.05 -28.19
N PHE A 790 32.47 -6.74 -28.46
CA PHE A 790 33.76 -6.50 -27.80
C PHE A 790 34.29 -5.07 -28.07
N ALA A 791 34.20 -4.59 -29.31
CA ALA A 791 34.58 -3.23 -29.67
C ALA A 791 33.72 -2.18 -28.94
N LEU A 792 32.39 -2.39 -28.86
CA LEU A 792 31.49 -1.54 -28.09
C LEU A 792 31.81 -1.54 -26.60
N GLN A 793 32.13 -2.70 -26.01
CA GLN A 793 32.54 -2.81 -24.61
C GLN A 793 33.80 -1.98 -24.33
N ASN A 794 34.79 -2.01 -25.22
CA ASN A 794 36.00 -1.18 -25.10
C ASN A 794 35.70 0.32 -25.22
N GLU A 795 34.82 0.69 -26.14
CA GLU A 795 34.43 2.08 -26.30
C GLU A 795 33.66 2.60 -25.06
N ILE A 796 32.78 1.78 -24.47
CA ILE A 796 32.12 2.10 -23.19
C ILE A 796 33.15 2.38 -22.09
N VAL A 797 34.16 1.52 -21.96
CA VAL A 797 35.26 1.72 -20.98
C VAL A 797 35.96 3.06 -21.24
N SER A 798 36.31 3.35 -22.50
CA SER A 798 36.94 4.63 -22.87
C SER A 798 36.08 5.84 -22.54
N GLN A 799 34.75 5.75 -22.73
CA GLN A 799 33.84 6.84 -22.38
C GLN A 799 33.73 7.04 -20.87
N VAL A 800 33.69 5.96 -20.09
CA VAL A 800 33.67 6.05 -18.62
C VAL A 800 34.96 6.68 -18.09
N GLU A 801 36.12 6.34 -18.66
CA GLU A 801 37.39 6.98 -18.31
C GLU A 801 37.38 8.49 -18.60
N LYS A 802 36.83 8.89 -19.75
CA LYS A 802 36.65 10.31 -20.09
C LYS A 802 35.75 10.99 -19.08
N ILE A 803 34.60 10.40 -18.75
CA ILE A 803 33.66 10.93 -17.74
C ILE A 803 34.36 11.20 -16.41
N LEU A 804 35.10 10.22 -15.90
CA LEU A 804 35.82 10.33 -14.62
C LEU A 804 36.93 11.40 -14.63
N SER A 805 37.43 11.78 -15.80
CA SER A 805 38.46 12.83 -15.97
C SER A 805 37.90 14.17 -16.45
N SER A 806 36.61 14.26 -16.75
CA SER A 806 35.97 15.42 -17.36
C SER A 806 35.37 16.38 -16.32
N GLY A 807 35.26 17.66 -16.68
CA GLY A 807 34.51 18.65 -15.88
C GLY A 807 33.01 18.65 -16.19
N GLU A 808 32.22 19.31 -15.33
CA GLU A 808 30.74 19.34 -15.40
C GLU A 808 30.18 19.73 -16.77
N ALA A 809 30.86 20.59 -17.54
CA ALA A 809 30.38 21.08 -18.84
C ALA A 809 30.38 20.01 -19.96
N GLU A 810 31.30 19.04 -19.91
CA GLU A 810 31.41 17.97 -20.93
C GLU A 810 30.66 16.69 -20.52
N LEU A 811 30.33 16.57 -19.23
CA LEU A 811 29.67 15.40 -18.66
C LEU A 811 28.37 15.02 -19.39
N PRO A 812 27.42 15.94 -19.70
CA PRO A 812 26.18 15.57 -20.40
C PRO A 812 26.41 15.00 -21.80
N LYS A 813 27.41 15.50 -22.54
CA LYS A 813 27.74 15.03 -23.88
C LYS A 813 28.33 13.61 -23.83
N LEU A 814 29.23 13.37 -22.88
CA LEU A 814 29.84 12.05 -22.68
C LEU A 814 28.81 11.02 -22.20
N GLU A 815 27.89 11.42 -21.34
CA GLU A 815 26.78 10.56 -20.91
C GLU A 815 25.83 10.21 -22.06
N THR A 816 25.52 11.17 -22.92
CA THR A 816 24.71 10.93 -24.13
C THR A 816 25.39 9.89 -25.02
N ARG A 817 26.69 10.07 -25.30
CA ARG A 817 27.47 9.10 -26.10
C ARG A 817 27.55 7.73 -25.44
N LEU A 818 27.73 7.68 -24.11
CA LEU A 818 27.72 6.42 -23.37
C LEU A 818 26.37 5.71 -23.52
N ASN A 819 25.26 6.43 -23.36
CA ASN A 819 23.92 5.87 -23.53
C ASN A 819 23.72 5.32 -24.96
N ASP A 820 24.17 6.04 -25.99
CA ASP A 820 24.14 5.56 -27.39
C ASP A 820 24.84 4.20 -27.52
N LEU A 821 26.05 4.09 -26.98
CA LEU A 821 26.82 2.84 -27.00
C LEU A 821 26.10 1.70 -26.25
N VAL A 822 25.47 2.02 -25.13
CA VAL A 822 24.70 1.04 -24.36
C VAL A 822 23.46 0.59 -25.13
N TYR A 823 22.70 1.49 -25.75
CA TYR A 823 21.56 1.10 -26.59
C TYR A 823 22.01 0.20 -27.75
N HIS A 824 23.14 0.50 -28.41
CA HIS A 824 23.72 -0.36 -29.44
C HIS A 824 24.19 -1.72 -28.91
N LEU A 825 24.81 -1.75 -27.72
CA LEU A 825 25.26 -2.99 -27.09
C LEU A 825 24.10 -3.96 -26.83
N TYR A 826 22.95 -3.43 -26.40
CA TYR A 826 21.70 -4.18 -26.21
C TYR A 826 20.86 -4.26 -27.50
N GLN A 827 21.38 -3.83 -28.65
CA GLN A 827 20.71 -3.91 -29.95
C GLN A 827 19.30 -3.30 -29.96
N LEU A 828 19.10 -2.23 -29.18
CA LEU A 828 17.83 -1.52 -29.12
C LEU A 828 17.76 -0.48 -30.23
N ASN A 829 16.70 -0.53 -31.03
CA ASN A 829 16.46 0.45 -32.09
C ASN A 829 15.98 1.81 -31.53
N ASP A 830 15.95 2.82 -32.39
CA ASP A 830 15.57 4.19 -32.01
C ASP A 830 14.14 4.29 -31.44
N SER A 831 13.24 3.42 -31.89
CA SER A 831 11.86 3.37 -31.36
C SER A 831 11.84 2.92 -29.90
N LEU A 832 12.60 1.89 -29.54
CA LEU A 832 12.72 1.40 -28.16
C LEU A 832 13.51 2.37 -27.27
N ARG A 833 14.57 2.97 -27.82
CA ARG A 833 15.31 4.05 -27.18
C ARG A 833 14.38 5.21 -26.80
N PHE A 834 13.53 5.67 -27.72
CA PHE A 834 12.57 6.74 -27.44
C PHE A 834 11.63 6.40 -26.28
N VAL A 835 11.21 5.13 -26.15
CA VAL A 835 10.39 4.68 -25.01
C VAL A 835 11.15 4.82 -23.69
N VAL A 836 12.42 4.44 -23.65
CA VAL A 836 13.28 4.59 -22.47
C VAL A 836 13.43 6.05 -22.11
N GLU A 837 13.86 6.89 -23.05
CA GLU A 837 14.08 8.32 -22.83
C GLU A 837 12.80 9.04 -22.40
N LYS A 838 11.65 8.72 -23.01
CA LYS A 838 10.36 9.31 -22.64
C LYS A 838 9.97 8.97 -21.19
N ASN A 839 10.19 7.73 -20.75
CA ASN A 839 9.89 7.31 -19.38
C ASN A 839 10.81 7.98 -18.34
N LEU A 840 12.05 8.31 -18.72
CA LEU A 840 13.01 8.95 -17.82
C LEU A 840 12.90 10.48 -17.79
N ARG A 841 12.58 11.13 -18.91
CA ARG A 841 12.48 12.60 -19.04
C ARG A 841 11.30 13.23 -18.27
N HIS A 842 10.34 12.42 -17.82
CA HIS A 842 9.22 12.88 -17.00
C HIS A 842 9.41 12.66 -15.49
N ASN A 843 10.61 12.25 -15.03
CA ASN A 843 10.95 12.12 -13.61
C ASN A 843 11.88 13.22 -13.11
#